data_AF-A0A0D0RMV0-F1
#
_entry.id   AF-A0A0D0RMV0-F1
#
_cell.length_a   1.000
_cell.length_b   1.000
_cell.length_c   1.000
_cell.angle_alpha   90.00
_cell.angle_beta   90.00
_cell.angle_gamma   90.00
#
_symmetry.space_group_name_H-M   'P 1'
#
loop_
_entity.id
_entity.type
_entity.pdbx_description
1 polymer ?
#
loop_
_entity_poly.entity_id
_entity_poly.type
_entity_poly.pdbx_seq_one_letter_code
_entity_poly.pdbx_strand_id
1 'polypeptide(L)'
;MNDEADSALGGGWTIHPYSHINRDQLKAKLVAEGADSLRKLPELCEEIREMLQCSYPPHLLAVLAGYGLRSTVTAEGVSHVRIMSGIEQHHVELLQALTLTVSRDQWGQLPAKAEEIQQMIDKLGELADAFYRSRFIALAKEADAEQRAVLLLQERLRGHTQFVRNWGYHGSVVEISRELYGALDSELNVAYGFGATEVIDIAQAMLICTEQQASERFTMLGRVTRCQTRTEMVHTYFRECTFVQGDPEEFLRRLPEGVGREQLACMLMAHADLQLPALATVDPDRMAHAVSLDRNVVIRVLERLSLSPGSLSTDDMPKFFMGNPVWGAPCVKDGSAYFFPMPQLVFSHVHSVMRSLLNDLKPSTLGKLARTRAAYLEGKVSSLLRKAFPMARLNAGIIWSVGEDRYETDLLLIIDRTVLIVESKSASLTAQGLRGAPDRVKRHVQELLVDPALQSDRLAQFIRESGSGNFASQKVLDQLGIDGKAIDRVIRLSVTLDDFSILASCEAELKEAGWVPGDLELAPTLNLADLGCVVDILEEPAFILHYLSNRGHVQRSTGLLGDELDYLGFYLQTAFGMPEVERSDAIFAIAGMSAPIDHYYNSHDAGVRVPKPPLQLPETLRRMILEVQHRAGRGWTTVSLALLDIAYNAADGLDEELMAIQLGVSANPHDPLQPRGLAILPPSYSDTLVAFYIFPKVLSASRSEAAGEFANDLMEATGKTRCIVVGRMIEEWHRPYQFTAMVYRA
;
A
#
# COMPACT_ATOMS: atom_id res chain seq x y z
N MET A 1 11.34 21.13 -23.22
CA MET A 1 11.56 20.83 -24.65
C MET A 1 12.32 19.52 -24.77
N ASN A 2 11.65 18.43 -24.39
CA ASN A 2 12.01 17.03 -24.63
C ASN A 2 10.81 16.10 -24.35
N ASP A 3 9.58 16.62 -24.31
CA ASP A 3 8.38 15.90 -23.83
C ASP A 3 7.75 14.95 -24.87
N GLU A 4 8.25 14.87 -26.10
CA GLU A 4 7.63 14.07 -27.16
C GLU A 4 8.34 12.74 -27.45
N ALA A 5 9.45 12.41 -26.77
CA ALA A 5 10.16 11.14 -26.97
C ALA A 5 9.85 10.06 -25.92
N ASP A 6 9.30 10.43 -24.75
CA ASP A 6 8.98 9.47 -23.66
C ASP A 6 7.60 8.80 -23.81
N SER A 7 6.77 9.20 -24.79
CA SER A 7 5.42 8.64 -24.98
C SER A 7 5.40 7.32 -25.78
N ALA A 8 6.55 6.82 -26.24
CA ALA A 8 6.63 5.63 -27.09
C ALA A 8 6.63 4.28 -26.34
N LEU A 9 6.70 4.29 -25.00
CA LEU A 9 6.54 3.11 -24.15
C LEU A 9 5.30 3.30 -23.29
N GLY A 10 4.16 2.78 -23.74
CA GLY A 10 2.84 2.96 -23.11
C GLY A 10 2.67 2.29 -21.73
N GLY A 11 3.52 2.61 -20.77
CA GLY A 11 3.38 2.20 -19.37
C GLY A 11 3.65 3.36 -18.42
N GLY A 12 2.97 3.38 -17.26
CA GLY A 12 2.92 4.51 -16.32
C GLY A 12 4.20 4.81 -15.53
N TRP A 13 5.38 4.66 -16.13
CA TRP A 13 6.70 4.83 -15.51
C TRP A 13 7.48 5.96 -16.19
N THR A 14 8.37 6.60 -15.44
CA THR A 14 9.21 7.70 -15.95
C THR A 14 10.64 7.63 -15.40
N ILE A 15 11.61 8.14 -16.18
CA ILE A 15 12.98 8.37 -15.71
C ILE A 15 12.97 9.62 -14.83
N HIS A 16 13.59 9.55 -13.66
CA HIS A 16 13.60 10.66 -12.72
C HIS A 16 14.27 11.93 -13.32
N PRO A 17 13.66 13.14 -13.23
CA PRO A 17 14.07 14.34 -13.98
C PRO A 17 15.45 14.91 -13.60
N TYR A 18 15.97 14.57 -12.41
CA TYR A 18 17.30 15.01 -11.96
C TYR A 18 18.43 14.04 -12.25
N SER A 19 18.17 12.94 -12.96
CA SER A 19 19.17 11.91 -13.26
C SER A 19 20.40 12.43 -14.04
N HIS A 20 20.30 13.62 -14.67
CA HIS A 20 21.35 14.19 -15.52
C HIS A 20 22.11 15.39 -14.91
N ILE A 21 21.77 15.83 -13.69
CA ILE A 21 22.37 17.03 -13.07
C ILE A 21 23.65 16.66 -12.30
N ASN A 22 24.69 17.49 -12.38
CA ASN A 22 25.90 17.33 -11.56
C ASN A 22 25.55 17.37 -10.06
N ARG A 23 25.98 16.35 -9.32
CA ARG A 23 25.59 16.12 -7.92
C ARG A 23 26.02 17.23 -6.97
N ASP A 24 27.24 17.77 -7.09
CA ASP A 24 27.73 18.81 -6.19
C ASP A 24 26.99 20.12 -6.41
N GLN A 25 26.68 20.44 -7.67
CA GLN A 25 25.85 21.60 -8.02
C GLN A 25 24.42 21.45 -7.49
N LEU A 26 23.83 20.26 -7.63
CA LEU A 26 22.50 19.96 -7.10
C LEU A 26 22.48 20.09 -5.57
N LYS A 27 23.46 19.48 -4.89
CA LYS A 27 23.61 19.54 -3.42
C LYS A 27 23.70 20.98 -2.92
N ALA A 28 24.57 21.81 -3.51
CA ALA A 28 24.73 23.20 -3.10
C ALA A 28 23.41 24.00 -3.25
N LYS A 29 22.66 23.77 -4.33
CA LYS A 29 21.34 24.39 -4.53
C LYS A 29 20.32 23.94 -3.48
N LEU A 30 20.22 22.64 -3.22
CA LEU A 30 19.30 22.07 -2.23
C LEU A 30 19.60 22.58 -0.82
N VAL A 31 20.88 22.67 -0.42
CA VAL A 31 21.26 23.22 0.89
C VAL A 31 20.87 24.69 1.02
N ALA A 32 21.09 25.50 -0.02
CA ALA A 32 20.70 26.91 -0.02
C ALA A 32 19.19 27.09 0.07
N GLU A 33 18.43 26.29 -0.68
CA GLU A 33 16.96 26.25 -0.61
C GLU A 33 16.47 25.82 0.78
N GLY A 34 17.13 24.85 1.42
CA GLY A 34 16.80 24.43 2.77
C GLY A 34 17.03 25.54 3.80
N ALA A 35 18.12 26.29 3.69
CA ALA A 35 18.41 27.43 4.57
C ALA A 35 17.37 28.56 4.43
N ASP A 36 16.89 28.81 3.20
CA ASP A 36 15.83 29.79 2.95
C ASP A 36 14.48 29.31 3.52
N SER A 37 14.15 28.03 3.31
CA SER A 37 12.90 27.42 3.80
C SER A 37 12.83 27.42 5.32
N LEU A 38 13.94 27.09 6.01
CA LEU A 38 14.01 27.12 7.48
C LEU A 38 13.73 28.52 8.05
N ARG A 39 14.13 29.57 7.33
CA ARG A 39 13.89 30.96 7.74
C ARG A 39 12.42 31.36 7.62
N LYS A 40 11.74 30.89 6.58
CA LYS A 40 10.33 31.20 6.30
C LYS A 40 9.34 30.47 7.21
N LEU A 41 9.73 29.33 7.78
CA LEU A 41 8.84 28.48 8.60
C LEU A 41 8.10 29.24 9.72
N PRO A 42 8.77 30.04 10.57
CA PRO A 42 8.07 30.78 11.62
C PRO A 42 7.11 31.83 11.08
N GLU A 43 7.48 32.50 9.97
CA GLU A 43 6.66 33.53 9.32
C GLU A 43 5.36 32.92 8.79
N LEU A 44 5.45 31.80 8.07
CA LEU A 44 4.28 31.08 7.54
C LEU A 44 3.35 30.57 8.65
N CYS A 45 3.91 30.08 9.77
CA CYS A 45 3.12 29.68 10.93
C CYS A 45 2.34 30.86 11.53
N GLU A 46 2.98 32.01 11.70
CA GLU A 46 2.31 33.19 12.24
C GLU A 46 1.24 33.74 11.28
N GLU A 47 1.50 33.77 9.97
CA GLU A 47 0.50 34.16 8.96
C GLU A 47 -0.76 33.29 9.05
N ILE A 48 -0.61 31.97 9.14
CA ILE A 48 -1.75 31.05 9.31
C ILE A 48 -2.47 31.31 10.65
N ARG A 49 -1.74 31.57 11.73
CA ARG A 49 -2.35 31.89 13.04
C ARG A 49 -3.14 33.20 13.01
N GLU A 50 -2.65 34.23 12.32
CA GLU A 50 -3.37 35.49 12.11
C GLU A 50 -4.67 35.27 11.33
N MET A 51 -4.64 34.43 10.29
CA MET A 51 -5.85 34.05 9.56
C MET A 51 -6.89 33.35 10.45
N LEU A 52 -6.46 32.50 11.39
CA LEU A 52 -7.34 31.83 12.36
C LEU A 52 -7.98 32.80 13.38
N GLN A 53 -7.39 33.98 13.58
CA GLN A 53 -7.97 35.05 14.40
C GLN A 53 -8.95 35.93 13.61
N CYS A 54 -8.85 35.96 12.29
CA CYS A 54 -9.75 36.71 11.41
C CYS A 54 -11.00 35.91 11.02
N SER A 55 -10.84 34.62 10.74
CA SER A 55 -11.91 33.75 10.24
C SER A 55 -12.17 32.58 11.19
N TYR A 56 -13.42 32.12 11.26
CA TYR A 56 -13.86 31.07 12.18
C TYR A 56 -13.21 29.72 11.86
N PRO A 57 -12.31 29.18 12.71
CA PRO A 57 -11.52 27.99 12.38
C PRO A 57 -12.32 26.72 12.08
N PRO A 58 -13.41 26.39 12.80
CA PRO A 58 -14.25 25.24 12.45
C PRO A 58 -14.86 25.33 11.04
N HIS A 59 -15.14 26.54 10.52
CA HIS A 59 -15.59 26.70 9.13
C HIS A 59 -14.46 26.38 8.14
N LEU A 60 -13.25 26.91 8.35
CA LEU A 60 -12.09 26.58 7.51
C LEU A 60 -11.81 25.08 7.49
N LEU A 61 -11.72 24.45 8.68
CA LEU A 61 -11.47 23.02 8.81
C LEU A 61 -12.54 22.18 8.11
N ALA A 62 -13.82 22.52 8.30
CA ALA A 62 -14.93 21.76 7.71
C ALA A 62 -15.01 21.91 6.18
N VAL A 63 -14.68 23.10 5.64
CA VAL A 63 -14.60 23.32 4.18
C VAL A 63 -13.44 22.54 3.58
N LEU A 64 -12.23 22.68 4.13
CA LEU A 64 -11.04 22.01 3.59
C LEU A 64 -11.17 20.48 3.69
N ALA A 65 -11.65 19.95 4.81
CA ALA A 65 -11.92 18.52 4.94
C ALA A 65 -13.07 18.06 4.03
N GLY A 66 -14.14 18.85 3.96
CA GLY A 66 -15.37 18.52 3.23
C GLY A 66 -15.19 18.41 1.72
N TYR A 67 -14.37 19.29 1.13
CA TYR A 67 -14.12 19.32 -0.31
C TYR A 67 -12.77 18.72 -0.71
N GLY A 68 -11.76 18.81 0.16
CA GLY A 68 -10.38 18.42 -0.13
C GLY A 68 -10.07 16.95 0.09
N LEU A 69 -10.78 16.29 1.00
CA LEU A 69 -10.49 14.91 1.42
C LEU A 69 -11.55 13.90 0.98
N ARG A 70 -12.53 14.34 0.17
CA ARG A 70 -13.62 13.49 -0.30
C ARG A 70 -13.52 13.26 -1.80
N SER A 71 -13.91 12.05 -2.21
CA SER A 71 -14.06 11.66 -3.60
C SER A 71 -15.53 11.36 -3.92
N THR A 72 -15.90 11.54 -5.18
CA THR A 72 -17.24 11.17 -5.66
C THR A 72 -17.31 9.67 -5.92
N VAL A 73 -18.49 9.08 -5.71
CA VAL A 73 -18.76 7.66 -5.96
C VAL A 73 -19.82 7.56 -7.05
N THR A 74 -19.56 6.78 -8.10
CA THR A 74 -20.51 6.49 -9.19
C THR A 74 -20.75 4.98 -9.30
N ALA A 75 -21.59 4.56 -10.25
CA ALA A 75 -21.76 3.14 -10.58
C ALA A 75 -20.46 2.49 -11.12
N GLU A 76 -19.51 3.30 -11.59
CA GLU A 76 -18.20 2.84 -12.06
C GLU A 76 -17.18 2.76 -10.92
N GLY A 77 -17.54 3.15 -9.69
CA GLY A 77 -16.66 3.14 -8.53
C GLY A 77 -16.29 4.52 -8.01
N VAL A 78 -15.27 4.59 -7.15
CA VAL A 78 -14.74 5.84 -6.61
C VAL A 78 -13.94 6.57 -7.68
N SER A 79 -14.23 7.86 -7.86
CA SER A 79 -13.51 8.77 -8.75
C SER A 79 -12.11 9.09 -8.24
N HIS A 80 -11.13 9.11 -9.14
CA HIS A 80 -9.78 9.60 -8.87
C HIS A 80 -9.68 11.14 -8.84
N VAL A 81 -10.71 11.83 -9.34
CA VAL A 81 -10.76 13.29 -9.35
C VAL A 81 -11.37 13.79 -8.04
N ARG A 82 -10.56 14.53 -7.27
CA ARG A 82 -11.01 15.23 -6.06
C ARG A 82 -11.84 16.46 -6.41
N ILE A 83 -12.73 16.84 -5.49
CA ILE A 83 -13.59 18.02 -5.66
C ILE A 83 -12.77 19.32 -5.54
N MET A 84 -11.76 19.32 -4.66
CA MET A 84 -10.80 20.40 -4.46
C MET A 84 -9.37 19.84 -4.54
N SER A 85 -8.49 20.53 -5.27
CA SER A 85 -7.08 20.19 -5.39
C SER A 85 -6.22 21.05 -4.45
N GLY A 86 -4.94 20.69 -4.30
CA GLY A 86 -3.98 21.46 -3.50
C GLY A 86 -4.05 21.24 -2.00
N ILE A 87 -4.96 20.38 -1.52
CA ILE A 87 -5.09 20.04 -0.11
C ILE A 87 -5.10 18.53 0.08
N GLU A 88 -4.42 18.08 1.14
CA GLU A 88 -4.20 16.69 1.49
C GLU A 88 -4.46 16.52 2.97
N GLN A 89 -4.65 15.28 3.44
CA GLN A 89 -5.03 15.02 4.83
C GLN A 89 -4.03 15.64 5.82
N HIS A 90 -2.73 15.52 5.54
CA HIS A 90 -1.68 16.09 6.39
C HIS A 90 -1.73 17.62 6.51
N HIS A 91 -2.23 18.33 5.50
CA HIS A 91 -2.45 19.78 5.57
C HIS A 91 -3.57 20.13 6.55
N VAL A 92 -4.69 19.39 6.50
CA VAL A 92 -5.83 19.63 7.38
C VAL A 92 -5.50 19.24 8.83
N GLU A 93 -4.72 18.18 9.04
CA GLU A 93 -4.17 17.80 10.36
C GLU A 93 -3.30 18.90 10.96
N LEU A 94 -2.43 19.50 10.14
CA LEU A 94 -1.57 20.60 10.57
C LEU A 94 -2.41 21.83 10.91
N LEU A 95 -3.40 22.19 10.08
CA LEU A 95 -4.32 23.29 10.36
C LEU A 95 -5.09 23.07 11.67
N GLN A 96 -5.52 21.84 11.94
CA GLN A 96 -6.23 21.52 13.18
C GLN A 96 -5.32 21.68 14.39
N ALA A 97 -4.07 21.23 14.32
CA ALA A 97 -3.09 21.43 15.39
C ALA A 97 -2.82 22.92 15.64
N LEU A 98 -2.63 23.70 14.57
CA LEU A 98 -2.45 25.16 14.67
C LEU A 98 -3.68 25.84 15.27
N THR A 99 -4.89 25.43 14.89
CA THR A 99 -6.15 25.91 15.49
C THR A 99 -6.17 25.68 17.00
N LEU A 100 -5.67 24.54 17.46
CA LEU A 100 -5.60 24.20 18.89
C LEU A 100 -4.51 24.96 19.66
N THR A 101 -3.61 25.68 18.99
CA THR A 101 -2.68 26.62 19.64
C THR A 101 -3.32 27.98 19.96
N VAL A 102 -4.45 28.29 19.32
CA VAL A 102 -5.17 29.56 19.51
C VAL A 102 -6.31 29.32 20.49
N SER A 103 -6.40 30.16 21.51
CA SER A 103 -7.48 30.09 22.50
C SER A 103 -8.84 30.42 21.87
N ARG A 104 -9.92 29.88 22.45
CA ARG A 104 -11.27 29.97 21.88
C ARG A 104 -11.77 31.41 21.71
N ASP A 105 -11.38 32.30 22.63
CA ASP A 105 -11.74 33.72 22.63
C ASP A 105 -10.97 34.54 21.58
N GLN A 106 -9.85 34.02 21.08
CA GLN A 106 -9.04 34.65 20.03
C GLN A 106 -9.44 34.23 18.62
N TRP A 107 -10.32 33.23 18.45
CA TRP A 107 -10.77 32.80 17.13
C TRP A 107 -11.57 33.90 16.41
N GLY A 108 -11.41 33.95 15.09
CA GLY A 108 -12.33 34.69 14.24
C GLY A 108 -13.76 34.22 14.45
N GLN A 109 -14.73 35.14 14.35
CA GLN A 109 -16.14 34.82 14.61
C GLN A 109 -16.95 34.68 13.31
N LEU A 110 -16.41 35.18 12.19
CA LEU A 110 -17.09 35.16 10.90
C LEU A 110 -16.62 33.96 10.06
N PRO A 111 -17.52 33.33 9.29
CA PRO A 111 -17.14 32.32 8.31
C PRO A 111 -16.12 32.85 7.32
N ALA A 112 -15.17 31.99 6.94
CA ALA A 112 -14.15 32.35 5.96
C ALA A 112 -14.74 32.59 4.57
N LYS A 113 -14.26 33.64 3.89
CA LYS A 113 -14.59 33.93 2.49
C LYS A 113 -13.80 33.04 1.53
N ALA A 114 -14.23 32.94 0.28
CA ALA A 114 -13.55 32.16 -0.74
C ALA A 114 -12.06 32.53 -0.92
N GLU A 115 -11.74 33.83 -0.89
CA GLU A 115 -10.36 34.32 -0.98
C GLU A 115 -9.51 33.89 0.23
N GLU A 116 -10.08 33.92 1.43
CA GLU A 116 -9.41 33.50 2.67
C GLU A 116 -9.20 31.97 2.69
N ILE A 117 -10.16 31.20 2.14
CA ILE A 117 -10.02 29.75 1.97
C ILE A 117 -8.87 29.44 0.99
N GLN A 118 -8.80 30.11 -0.15
CA GLN A 118 -7.72 29.90 -1.12
C GLN A 118 -6.36 30.28 -0.53
N GLN A 119 -6.27 31.43 0.14
CA GLN A 119 -5.04 31.85 0.83
C GLN A 119 -4.61 30.81 1.88
N MET A 120 -5.56 30.20 2.61
CA MET A 120 -5.25 29.17 3.59
C MET A 120 -4.69 27.91 2.91
N ILE A 121 -5.24 27.49 1.78
CA ILE A 121 -4.74 26.33 0.99
C ILE A 121 -3.29 26.61 0.55
N ASP A 122 -3.06 27.76 -0.07
CA ASP A 122 -1.74 28.13 -0.59
C ASP A 122 -0.71 28.18 0.56
N LYS A 123 -1.06 28.79 1.70
CA LYS A 123 -0.19 28.90 2.87
C LYS A 123 0.11 27.58 3.55
N LEU A 124 -0.87 26.68 3.63
CA LEU A 124 -0.63 25.33 4.16
C LEU A 124 0.31 24.53 3.26
N GLY A 125 0.15 24.65 1.93
CA GLY A 125 1.07 24.05 0.96
C GLY A 125 2.49 24.61 1.10
N GLU A 126 2.62 25.95 1.13
CA GLU A 126 3.91 26.63 1.36
C GLU A 126 4.57 26.18 2.67
N LEU A 127 3.79 26.04 3.75
CA LEU A 127 4.28 25.63 5.06
C LEU A 127 4.78 24.17 5.05
N ALA A 128 4.01 23.25 4.47
CA ALA A 128 4.39 21.85 4.37
C ALA A 128 5.65 21.66 3.52
N ASP A 129 5.72 22.37 2.38
CA ASP A 129 6.88 22.39 1.48
C ASP A 129 8.11 23.00 2.15
N ALA A 130 7.97 24.13 2.83
CA ALA A 130 9.06 24.78 3.54
C ALA A 130 9.62 23.84 4.63
N PHE A 131 8.75 23.10 5.34
CA PHE A 131 9.19 22.14 6.34
C PHE A 131 9.98 20.99 5.70
N TYR A 132 9.47 20.42 4.60
CA TYR A 132 10.17 19.39 3.85
C TYR A 132 11.54 19.87 3.35
N ARG A 133 11.57 21.00 2.63
CA ARG A 133 12.78 21.55 2.02
C ARG A 133 13.80 22.02 3.06
N SER A 134 13.37 22.49 4.23
CA SER A 134 14.27 22.88 5.33
C SER A 134 15.25 21.78 5.73
N ARG A 135 14.85 20.51 5.54
CA ARG A 135 15.67 19.33 5.86
C ARG A 135 16.85 19.15 4.90
N PHE A 136 16.84 19.77 3.73
CA PHE A 136 17.98 19.76 2.79
C PHE A 136 19.25 20.37 3.39
N ILE A 137 19.15 21.20 4.43
CA ILE A 137 20.32 21.68 5.19
C ILE A 137 21.17 20.50 5.70
N ALA A 138 20.56 19.36 6.02
CA ALA A 138 21.27 18.18 6.50
C ALA A 138 22.25 17.61 5.46
N LEU A 139 22.04 17.86 4.16
CA LEU A 139 22.97 17.47 3.09
C LEU A 139 24.35 18.15 3.27
N ALA A 140 24.44 19.30 3.94
CA ALA A 140 25.72 19.92 4.26
C ALA A 140 26.60 19.05 5.17
N LYS A 141 26.01 18.09 5.89
CA LYS A 141 26.72 17.16 6.79
C LYS A 141 27.19 15.88 6.08
N GLU A 142 26.79 15.68 4.83
CA GLU A 142 27.21 14.52 4.03
C GLU A 142 28.71 14.62 3.71
N ALA A 143 29.49 13.71 4.31
CA ALA A 143 30.93 13.60 4.12
C ALA A 143 31.32 12.45 3.18
N ASP A 144 30.61 11.32 3.25
CA ASP A 144 30.90 10.10 2.49
C ASP A 144 29.61 9.37 2.04
N ALA A 145 29.80 8.23 1.39
CA ALA A 145 28.74 7.36 0.87
C ALA A 145 27.82 6.81 1.97
N GLU A 146 28.39 6.38 3.10
CA GLU A 146 27.65 5.84 4.24
C GLU A 146 26.74 6.90 4.87
N GLN A 147 27.30 8.08 5.16
CA GLN A 147 26.55 9.19 5.74
C GLN A 147 25.44 9.69 4.80
N ARG A 148 25.68 9.67 3.49
CA ARG A 148 24.65 9.93 2.49
C ARG A 148 23.51 8.92 2.59
N ALA A 149 23.83 7.63 2.59
CA ALA A 149 22.82 6.57 2.65
C ALA A 149 21.97 6.68 3.93
N VAL A 150 22.59 6.97 5.07
CA VAL A 150 21.89 7.27 6.33
C VAL A 150 20.93 8.45 6.16
N LEU A 151 21.36 9.57 5.58
CA LEU A 151 20.51 10.73 5.34
C LEU A 151 19.33 10.40 4.42
N LEU A 152 19.56 9.65 3.35
CA LEU A 152 18.49 9.21 2.43
C LEU A 152 17.44 8.34 3.15
N LEU A 153 17.88 7.36 3.94
CA LEU A 153 16.99 6.50 4.73
C LEU A 153 16.18 7.30 5.76
N GLN A 154 16.81 8.29 6.42
CA GLN A 154 16.12 9.20 7.34
C GLN A 154 15.03 9.99 6.61
N GLU A 155 15.34 10.57 5.46
CA GLU A 155 14.39 11.40 4.71
C GLU A 155 13.24 10.60 4.13
N ARG A 156 13.49 9.36 3.67
CA ARG A 156 12.42 8.43 3.26
C ARG A 156 11.44 8.17 4.41
N LEU A 157 11.93 7.83 5.60
CA LEU A 157 11.08 7.55 6.75
C LEU A 157 10.31 8.80 7.23
N ARG A 158 10.95 9.97 7.20
CA ARG A 158 10.30 11.24 7.54
C ARG A 158 9.24 11.63 6.51
N GLY A 159 9.53 11.46 5.22
CA GLY A 159 8.57 11.67 4.13
C GLY A 159 7.35 10.77 4.30
N HIS A 160 7.57 9.48 4.56
CA HIS A 160 6.50 8.53 4.88
C HIS A 160 5.65 9.01 6.06
N THR A 161 6.28 9.40 7.17
CA THR A 161 5.56 9.91 8.36
C THR A 161 4.77 11.19 8.06
N GLN A 162 5.32 12.10 7.25
CA GLN A 162 4.68 13.38 6.96
C GLN A 162 3.49 13.24 6.00
N PHE A 163 3.62 12.40 4.96
CA PHE A 163 2.69 12.40 3.82
C PHE A 163 1.79 11.16 3.74
N VAL A 164 2.24 10.00 4.23
CA VAL A 164 1.49 8.74 4.17
C VAL A 164 0.63 8.59 5.43
N ARG A 165 -0.62 8.14 5.28
CA ARG A 165 -1.60 8.06 6.38
C ARG A 165 -2.21 6.70 6.59
N ASN A 166 -2.46 5.96 5.53
CA ASN A 166 -3.11 4.66 5.61
C ASN A 166 -2.06 3.57 5.36
N TRP A 167 -2.04 2.57 6.23
CA TRP A 167 -1.16 1.39 6.14
C TRP A 167 -1.89 0.20 5.50
N GLY A 168 -3.05 0.45 4.90
CA GLY A 168 -3.93 -0.51 4.25
C GLY A 168 -5.27 0.13 3.89
N TYR A 169 -6.09 -0.57 3.12
CA TYR A 169 -7.45 -0.12 2.77
C TYR A 169 -8.38 -0.09 3.99
N HIS A 170 -9.40 0.77 3.95
CA HIS A 170 -10.20 1.10 5.13
C HIS A 170 -10.85 -0.13 5.77
N GLY A 171 -11.45 -1.02 4.97
CA GLY A 171 -12.04 -2.27 5.46
C GLY A 171 -11.04 -3.12 6.25
N SER A 172 -9.86 -3.34 5.69
CA SER A 172 -8.77 -4.12 6.32
C SER A 172 -8.25 -3.46 7.60
N VAL A 173 -8.08 -2.13 7.59
CA VAL A 173 -7.63 -1.37 8.77
C VAL A 173 -8.62 -1.51 9.92
N VAL A 174 -9.93 -1.41 9.64
CA VAL A 174 -10.98 -1.59 10.65
C VAL A 174 -10.97 -3.02 11.19
N GLU A 175 -10.97 -4.03 10.32
CA GLU A 175 -10.96 -5.44 10.70
C GLU A 175 -9.77 -5.77 11.60
N ILE A 176 -8.55 -5.46 11.13
CA ILE A 176 -7.31 -5.75 11.85
C ILE A 176 -7.29 -5.04 13.19
N SER A 177 -7.67 -3.75 13.23
CA SER A 177 -7.67 -2.97 14.47
C SER A 177 -8.66 -3.52 15.47
N ARG A 178 -9.88 -3.87 15.03
CA ARG A 178 -10.92 -4.41 15.89
C ARG A 178 -10.49 -5.74 16.50
N GLU A 179 -10.00 -6.66 15.69
CA GLU A 179 -9.55 -7.97 16.16
C GLU A 179 -8.33 -7.86 17.11
N LEU A 180 -7.35 -7.04 16.75
CA LEU A 180 -6.13 -6.86 17.53
C LEU A 180 -6.40 -6.23 18.90
N TYR A 181 -7.10 -5.08 18.92
CA TYR A 181 -7.27 -4.30 20.13
C TYR A 181 -8.45 -4.78 20.98
N GLY A 182 -9.41 -5.51 20.42
CA GLY A 182 -10.51 -6.12 21.18
C GLY A 182 -10.03 -7.05 22.29
N ALA A 183 -8.85 -7.66 22.14
CA ALA A 183 -8.22 -8.45 23.20
C ALA A 183 -7.82 -7.64 24.45
N LEU A 184 -7.89 -6.31 24.39
CA LEU A 184 -7.61 -5.37 25.48
C LEU A 184 -8.89 -4.67 25.99
N ASP A 185 -10.07 -5.06 25.53
CA ASP A 185 -11.35 -4.45 25.93
C ASP A 185 -11.54 -4.49 27.45
N SER A 186 -11.18 -5.58 28.11
CA SER A 186 -11.28 -5.71 29.57
C SER A 186 -10.44 -4.67 30.31
N GLU A 187 -9.19 -4.45 29.87
CA GLU A 187 -8.27 -3.53 30.52
C GLU A 187 -8.72 -2.08 30.34
N LEU A 188 -9.17 -1.73 29.13
CA LEU A 188 -9.69 -0.39 28.84
C LEU A 188 -11.01 -0.15 29.56
N ASN A 189 -11.89 -1.14 29.64
CA ASN A 189 -13.18 -1.00 30.31
C ASN A 189 -12.99 -0.72 31.81
N VAL A 190 -12.05 -1.43 32.46
CA VAL A 190 -11.71 -1.16 33.86
C VAL A 190 -11.12 0.24 34.06
N ALA A 191 -10.30 0.73 33.11
CA ALA A 191 -9.63 2.01 33.23
C ALA A 191 -10.52 3.22 32.90
N TYR A 192 -11.36 3.10 31.88
CA TYR A 192 -12.07 4.21 31.26
C TYR A 192 -13.59 4.01 31.14
N GLY A 193 -14.10 2.83 31.49
CA GLY A 193 -15.51 2.48 31.34
C GLY A 193 -15.93 2.22 29.90
N PHE A 194 -14.97 1.94 29.00
CA PHE A 194 -15.20 1.51 27.62
C PHE A 194 -14.04 0.65 27.09
N GLY A 195 -14.28 -0.22 26.11
CA GLY A 195 -13.29 -1.06 25.42
C GLY A 195 -12.69 -0.41 24.16
N ALA A 196 -11.65 -1.01 23.60
CA ALA A 196 -11.09 -0.58 22.31
C ALA A 196 -12.08 -0.81 21.16
N THR A 197 -12.82 -1.91 21.20
CA THR A 197 -13.84 -2.22 20.19
C THR A 197 -14.93 -1.13 20.15
N GLU A 198 -15.36 -0.62 21.30
CA GLU A 198 -16.33 0.48 21.37
C GLU A 198 -15.77 1.78 20.78
N VAL A 199 -14.48 2.08 21.00
CA VAL A 199 -13.81 3.23 20.37
C VAL A 199 -13.83 3.11 18.84
N ILE A 200 -13.50 1.93 18.32
CA ILE A 200 -13.48 1.64 16.88
C ILE A 200 -14.89 1.72 16.28
N ASP A 201 -15.89 1.16 16.95
CA ASP A 201 -17.28 1.15 16.50
C ASP A 201 -17.87 2.56 16.45
N ILE A 202 -17.61 3.37 17.47
CA ILE A 202 -18.03 4.77 17.50
C ILE A 202 -17.33 5.55 16.38
N ALA A 203 -16.02 5.36 16.17
CA ALA A 203 -15.28 6.01 15.09
C ALA A 203 -15.82 5.63 13.71
N GLN A 204 -16.16 4.36 13.50
CA GLN A 204 -16.73 3.89 12.24
C GLN A 204 -18.12 4.47 12.01
N ALA A 205 -18.97 4.48 13.04
CA ALA A 205 -20.31 5.07 12.97
C ALA A 205 -20.26 6.59 12.70
N MET A 206 -19.29 7.31 13.29
CA MET A 206 -19.05 8.72 13.00
C MET A 206 -18.70 8.94 11.53
N LEU A 207 -17.76 8.16 10.99
CA LEU A 207 -17.36 8.25 9.58
C LEU A 207 -18.55 8.00 8.64
N ILE A 208 -19.27 6.89 8.82
CA ILE A 208 -20.44 6.53 8.01
C ILE A 208 -21.50 7.64 8.08
N CYS A 209 -21.77 8.17 9.27
CA CYS A 209 -22.74 9.25 9.46
C CYS A 209 -22.33 10.52 8.69
N THR A 210 -21.06 10.92 8.79
CA THR A 210 -20.53 12.09 8.10
C THR A 210 -20.48 11.93 6.57
N GLU A 211 -20.27 10.71 6.07
CA GLU A 211 -20.34 10.37 4.64
C GLU A 211 -21.77 10.41 4.11
N GLN A 212 -22.72 9.85 4.87
CA GLN A 212 -24.13 9.89 4.53
C GLN A 212 -24.65 11.34 4.48
N GLN A 213 -24.36 12.13 5.51
CA GLN A 213 -24.79 13.53 5.57
C GLN A 213 -24.22 14.37 4.43
N ALA A 214 -22.96 14.14 4.04
CA ALA A 214 -22.40 14.84 2.89
C ALA A 214 -23.02 14.37 1.57
N SER A 215 -23.27 13.07 1.41
CA SER A 215 -23.94 12.53 0.23
C SER A 215 -25.35 13.11 0.07
N GLU A 216 -26.13 13.18 1.15
CA GLU A 216 -27.44 13.82 1.19
C GLU A 216 -27.35 15.31 0.81
N ARG A 217 -26.38 16.03 1.37
CA ARG A 217 -26.10 17.42 1.05
C ARG A 217 -25.75 17.62 -0.43
N PHE A 218 -24.80 16.86 -0.97
CA PHE A 218 -24.40 16.98 -2.39
C PHE A 218 -25.54 16.61 -3.34
N THR A 219 -26.35 15.62 -2.99
CA THR A 219 -27.55 15.25 -3.77
C THR A 219 -28.55 16.40 -3.78
N MET A 220 -28.80 17.03 -2.63
CA MET A 220 -29.67 18.19 -2.51
C MET A 220 -29.14 19.38 -3.30
N LEU A 221 -27.86 19.75 -3.12
CA LEU A 221 -27.24 20.85 -3.85
C LEU A 221 -27.21 20.58 -5.36
N GLY A 222 -27.01 19.33 -5.76
CA GLY A 222 -27.11 18.91 -7.15
C GLY A 222 -28.49 19.14 -7.77
N ARG A 223 -29.59 19.00 -6.99
CA ARG A 223 -30.93 19.37 -7.48
C ARG A 223 -31.04 20.88 -7.71
N VAL A 224 -30.48 21.68 -6.81
CA VAL A 224 -30.47 23.15 -6.91
C VAL A 224 -29.64 23.61 -8.12
N THR A 225 -28.42 23.12 -8.28
CA THR A 225 -27.49 23.58 -9.34
C THR A 225 -27.87 23.10 -10.74
N ARG A 226 -28.70 22.05 -10.87
CA ARG A 226 -29.26 21.57 -12.14
C ARG A 226 -30.48 22.37 -12.63
N CYS A 227 -31.07 23.23 -11.79
CA CYS A 227 -32.14 24.14 -12.22
C CYS A 227 -31.67 25.04 -13.36
N GLN A 228 -32.56 25.28 -14.32
CA GLN A 228 -32.22 25.99 -15.56
C GLN A 228 -32.31 27.51 -15.39
N THR A 229 -33.17 27.98 -14.48
CA THR A 229 -33.39 29.41 -14.25
C THR A 229 -32.95 29.85 -12.86
N ARG A 230 -32.56 31.12 -12.72
CA ARG A 230 -32.19 31.72 -11.43
C ARG A 230 -33.34 31.66 -10.42
N THR A 231 -34.56 31.95 -10.87
CA THR A 231 -35.77 31.90 -10.06
C THR A 231 -36.01 30.49 -9.52
N GLU A 232 -36.04 29.49 -10.40
CA GLU A 232 -36.22 28.09 -10.01
C GLU A 232 -35.14 27.60 -9.04
N MET A 233 -33.88 28.01 -9.27
CA MET A 233 -32.75 27.68 -8.40
C MET A 233 -32.94 28.23 -6.99
N VAL A 234 -33.31 29.52 -6.84
CA VAL A 234 -33.56 30.14 -5.53
C VAL A 234 -34.75 29.49 -4.83
N HIS A 235 -35.89 29.30 -5.52
CA HIS A 235 -37.05 28.64 -4.89
C HIS A 235 -36.74 27.21 -4.46
N THR A 236 -36.01 26.46 -5.28
CA THR A 236 -35.59 25.09 -4.93
C THR A 236 -34.66 25.12 -3.73
N TYR A 237 -33.70 26.05 -3.67
CA TYR A 237 -32.81 26.18 -2.52
C TYR A 237 -33.56 26.47 -1.22
N PHE A 238 -34.47 27.46 -1.21
CA PHE A 238 -35.29 27.80 -0.05
C PHE A 238 -36.25 26.67 0.36
N ARG A 239 -36.73 25.86 -0.58
CA ARG A 239 -37.60 24.72 -0.30
C ARG A 239 -36.84 23.54 0.31
N GLU A 240 -35.65 23.24 -0.22
CA GLU A 240 -34.91 22.02 0.14
C GLU A 240 -33.98 22.22 1.34
N CYS A 241 -33.49 23.44 1.58
CA CYS A 241 -32.57 23.74 2.67
C CYS A 241 -33.30 24.25 3.92
N THR A 242 -33.57 23.36 4.87
CA THR A 242 -34.33 23.68 6.11
C THR A 242 -33.66 24.72 7.02
N PHE A 243 -32.35 24.97 6.86
CA PHE A 243 -31.61 25.99 7.60
C PHE A 243 -31.71 27.39 6.98
N VAL A 244 -32.25 27.52 5.76
CA VAL A 244 -32.40 28.80 5.08
C VAL A 244 -33.62 29.52 5.63
N GLN A 245 -33.45 30.78 6.00
CA GLN A 245 -34.52 31.65 6.48
C GLN A 245 -34.77 32.80 5.48
N GLY A 246 -36.00 33.31 5.46
CA GLY A 246 -36.40 34.47 4.65
C GLY A 246 -37.33 34.13 3.49
N ASP A 247 -37.53 35.10 2.60
CA ASP A 247 -38.41 35.01 1.43
C ASP A 247 -37.59 34.90 0.13
N PRO A 248 -37.80 33.85 -0.70
CA PRO A 248 -37.10 33.71 -1.97
C PRO A 248 -37.35 34.89 -2.93
N GLU A 249 -38.52 35.53 -2.89
CA GLU A 249 -38.83 36.67 -3.76
C GLU A 249 -38.10 37.94 -3.34
N GLU A 250 -37.92 38.15 -2.04
CA GLU A 250 -37.06 39.21 -1.50
C GLU A 250 -35.58 38.98 -1.87
N PHE A 251 -35.10 37.75 -1.77
CA PHE A 251 -33.75 37.40 -2.19
C PHE A 251 -33.51 37.70 -3.67
N LEU A 252 -34.42 37.27 -4.55
CA LEU A 252 -34.34 37.52 -5.99
C LEU A 252 -34.34 39.01 -6.33
N ARG A 253 -35.16 39.82 -5.62
CA ARG A 253 -35.20 41.28 -5.81
C ARG A 253 -33.92 41.98 -5.36
N ARG A 254 -33.21 41.44 -4.37
CA ARG A 254 -31.94 41.98 -3.86
C ARG A 254 -30.71 41.44 -4.58
N LEU A 255 -30.88 40.49 -5.49
CA LEU A 255 -29.78 39.93 -6.25
C LEU A 255 -29.18 41.03 -7.16
N PRO A 256 -27.86 41.29 -7.09
CA PRO A 256 -27.25 42.33 -7.91
C PRO A 256 -27.48 42.13 -9.42
N GLU A 257 -27.64 43.24 -10.15
CA GLU A 257 -27.70 43.20 -11.61
C GLU A 257 -26.40 42.62 -12.18
N GLY A 258 -26.52 41.67 -13.12
CA GLY A 258 -25.38 41.00 -13.74
C GLY A 258 -25.01 39.64 -13.15
N VAL A 259 -25.58 39.22 -12.01
CA VAL A 259 -25.32 37.88 -11.45
C VAL A 259 -25.90 36.79 -12.36
N GLY A 260 -25.00 36.03 -13.00
CA GLY A 260 -25.33 34.89 -13.84
C GLY A 260 -25.77 33.65 -13.04
N ARG A 261 -26.25 32.61 -13.74
CA ARG A 261 -26.69 31.35 -13.12
C ARG A 261 -25.56 30.66 -12.34
N GLU A 262 -24.37 30.62 -12.92
CA GLU A 262 -23.19 29.98 -12.30
C GLU A 262 -22.73 30.74 -11.05
N GLN A 263 -22.67 32.07 -11.13
CA GLN A 263 -22.35 32.91 -9.97
C GLN A 263 -23.38 32.74 -8.85
N LEU A 264 -24.68 32.69 -9.19
CA LEU A 264 -25.73 32.40 -8.22
C LEU A 264 -25.55 31.01 -7.60
N ALA A 265 -25.23 29.98 -8.38
CA ALA A 265 -24.95 28.65 -7.86
C ALA A 265 -23.79 28.68 -6.84
N CYS A 266 -22.68 29.37 -7.17
CA CYS A 266 -21.56 29.55 -6.24
C CYS A 266 -21.98 30.27 -4.95
N MET A 267 -22.82 31.32 -5.04
CA MET A 267 -23.33 32.02 -3.86
C MET A 267 -24.18 31.13 -2.95
N LEU A 268 -25.08 30.32 -3.54
CA LEU A 268 -25.93 29.41 -2.78
C LEU A 268 -25.14 28.24 -2.18
N MET A 269 -24.10 27.75 -2.87
CA MET A 269 -23.17 26.76 -2.35
C MET A 269 -22.38 27.33 -1.16
N ALA A 270 -21.81 28.54 -1.30
CA ALA A 270 -21.10 29.22 -0.22
C ALA A 270 -22.00 29.49 1.01
N HIS A 271 -23.26 29.88 0.80
CA HIS A 271 -24.22 29.99 1.90
C HIS A 271 -24.53 28.63 2.54
N ALA A 272 -24.64 27.57 1.73
CA ALA A 272 -24.86 26.24 2.27
C ALA A 272 -23.65 25.76 3.09
N ASP A 273 -22.43 26.15 2.73
CA ASP A 273 -21.18 25.74 3.41
C ASP A 273 -21.11 26.20 4.86
N LEU A 274 -21.90 27.20 5.25
CA LEU A 274 -22.10 27.61 6.64
C LEU A 274 -22.59 26.47 7.55
N GLN A 275 -23.19 25.42 6.99
CA GLN A 275 -23.64 24.24 7.74
C GLN A 275 -22.56 23.18 7.93
N LEU A 276 -21.43 23.25 7.22
CA LEU A 276 -20.38 22.23 7.30
C LEU A 276 -19.85 22.03 8.73
N PRO A 277 -19.64 23.08 9.57
CA PRO A 277 -19.26 22.89 10.97
C PRO A 277 -20.25 22.06 11.77
N ALA A 278 -21.54 22.29 11.57
CA ALA A 278 -22.60 21.55 12.25
C ALA A 278 -22.63 20.08 11.78
N LEU A 279 -22.42 19.82 10.49
CA LEU A 279 -22.36 18.46 9.94
C LEU A 279 -21.12 17.67 10.41
N ALA A 280 -20.03 18.36 10.74
CA ALA A 280 -18.83 17.77 11.33
C ALA A 280 -18.87 17.75 12.88
N THR A 281 -19.97 18.18 13.51
CA THR A 281 -20.16 18.09 14.96
C THR A 281 -20.94 16.82 15.30
N VAL A 282 -20.38 16.02 16.20
CA VAL A 282 -20.94 14.73 16.59
C VAL A 282 -22.05 14.90 17.62
N ASP A 283 -23.20 14.28 17.35
CA ASP A 283 -24.29 14.14 18.31
C ASP A 283 -24.14 12.81 19.09
N PRO A 284 -23.83 12.85 20.41
CA PRO A 284 -23.66 11.65 21.21
C PRO A 284 -24.90 10.75 21.26
N ASP A 285 -26.11 11.31 21.19
CA ASP A 285 -27.36 10.55 21.25
C ASP A 285 -27.58 9.77 19.95
N ARG A 286 -27.31 10.41 18.80
CA ARG A 286 -27.33 9.75 17.49
C ARG A 286 -26.29 8.63 17.43
N MET A 287 -25.07 8.87 17.93
CA MET A 287 -24.02 7.85 17.94
C MET A 287 -24.38 6.69 18.85
N ALA A 288 -24.87 6.95 20.06
CA ALA A 288 -25.31 5.91 20.99
C ALA A 288 -26.37 4.99 20.38
N HIS A 289 -27.34 5.56 19.66
CA HIS A 289 -28.32 4.79 18.90
C HIS A 289 -27.68 3.99 17.76
N ALA A 290 -26.78 4.59 16.97
CA ALA A 290 -26.14 3.94 15.83
C ALA A 290 -25.32 2.69 16.21
N VAL A 291 -24.60 2.74 17.33
CA VAL A 291 -23.77 1.61 17.81
C VAL A 291 -24.43 0.78 18.91
N SER A 292 -25.68 1.09 19.29
CA SER A 292 -26.41 0.42 20.38
C SER A 292 -25.65 0.41 21.73
N LEU A 293 -25.02 1.55 22.07
CA LEU A 293 -24.29 1.73 23.33
C LEU A 293 -25.00 2.73 24.26
N ASP A 294 -24.67 2.68 25.55
CA ASP A 294 -25.09 3.72 26.49
C ASP A 294 -24.49 5.07 26.10
N ARG A 295 -25.30 6.14 26.16
CA ARG A 295 -24.87 7.50 25.83
C ARG A 295 -23.61 7.94 26.58
N ASN A 296 -23.46 7.53 27.84
CA ASN A 296 -22.29 7.92 28.62
C ASN A 296 -21.01 7.19 28.17
N VAL A 297 -21.12 5.99 27.59
CA VAL A 297 -19.97 5.31 26.96
C VAL A 297 -19.47 6.16 25.79
N VAL A 298 -20.38 6.59 24.91
CA VAL A 298 -20.05 7.45 23.78
C VAL A 298 -19.37 8.74 24.23
N ILE A 299 -19.94 9.43 25.22
CA ILE A 299 -19.34 10.65 25.77
C ILE A 299 -17.93 10.40 26.30
N ARG A 300 -17.70 9.32 27.07
CA ARG A 300 -16.37 9.00 27.59
C ARG A 300 -15.35 8.76 26.47
N VAL A 301 -15.77 8.13 25.37
CA VAL A 301 -14.91 7.94 24.19
C VAL A 301 -14.61 9.28 23.53
N LEU A 302 -15.61 10.10 23.23
CA LEU A 302 -15.42 11.41 22.60
C LEU A 302 -14.51 12.31 23.45
N GLU A 303 -14.68 12.33 24.77
CA GLU A 303 -13.84 13.06 25.71
C GLU A 303 -12.37 12.61 25.63
N ARG A 304 -12.12 11.31 25.48
CA ARG A 304 -10.75 10.77 25.37
C ARG A 304 -10.10 11.05 24.02
N LEU A 305 -10.89 11.31 22.99
CA LEU A 305 -10.43 11.69 21.65
C LEU A 305 -10.35 13.20 21.46
N SER A 306 -10.54 14.01 22.52
CA SER A 306 -10.69 15.46 22.42
C SER A 306 -9.49 16.27 22.90
N LEU A 307 -9.24 17.37 22.18
CA LEU A 307 -8.38 18.48 22.58
C LEU A 307 -9.20 19.77 22.60
N SER A 308 -8.91 20.66 23.54
CA SER A 308 -9.59 21.96 23.65
C SER A 308 -8.79 23.07 22.96
N PRO A 309 -9.44 24.13 22.46
CA PRO A 309 -8.76 25.33 21.95
C PRO A 309 -7.78 25.90 22.99
N GLY A 310 -6.56 26.24 22.55
CA GLY A 310 -5.48 26.70 23.41
C GLY A 310 -4.77 25.61 24.23
N SER A 311 -5.09 24.32 24.02
CA SER A 311 -4.42 23.22 24.75
C SER A 311 -3.03 22.88 24.21
N LEU A 312 -2.69 23.32 23.00
CA LEU A 312 -1.37 23.12 22.41
C LEU A 312 -0.51 24.39 22.49
N SER A 313 0.81 24.21 22.65
CA SER A 313 1.76 25.33 22.68
C SER A 313 2.25 25.70 21.28
N THR A 314 2.46 26.99 21.05
CA THR A 314 3.14 27.53 19.87
C THR A 314 4.59 27.05 19.79
N ASP A 315 5.25 26.82 20.93
CA ASP A 315 6.64 26.34 20.96
C ASP A 315 6.79 24.91 20.42
N ASP A 316 5.68 24.16 20.37
CA ASP A 316 5.64 22.78 19.86
C ASP A 316 5.31 22.69 18.36
N MET A 317 5.05 23.82 17.67
CA MET A 317 4.67 23.83 16.25
C MET A 317 5.60 23.01 15.35
N PRO A 318 6.95 23.10 15.46
CA PRO A 318 7.85 22.28 14.64
C PRO A 318 7.67 20.76 14.84
N LYS A 319 7.11 20.34 15.97
CA LYS A 319 6.85 18.92 16.27
C LYS A 319 5.59 18.41 15.58
N PHE A 320 4.64 19.27 15.23
CA PHE A 320 3.35 18.86 14.66
C PHE A 320 3.49 18.14 13.32
N PHE A 321 4.50 18.48 12.53
CA PHE A 321 4.75 17.83 11.23
C PHE A 321 5.07 16.33 11.34
N MET A 322 5.58 15.87 12.50
CA MET A 322 6.12 14.51 12.67
C MET A 322 5.73 13.88 14.03
N GLY A 323 4.72 14.46 14.68
CA GLY A 323 4.29 14.11 16.03
C GLY A 323 3.05 14.89 16.43
N ASN A 324 2.09 15.01 15.50
CA ASN A 324 0.90 15.83 15.71
C ASN A 324 0.02 15.26 16.84
N PRO A 325 -0.31 16.06 17.88
CA PRO A 325 -1.22 15.62 18.94
C PRO A 325 -2.60 15.17 18.44
N VAL A 326 -3.08 15.72 17.32
CA VAL A 326 -4.39 15.36 16.75
C VAL A 326 -4.44 13.91 16.25
N TRP A 327 -3.30 13.25 16.03
CA TRP A 327 -3.24 11.83 15.65
C TRP A 327 -3.70 10.90 16.77
N GLY A 328 -3.60 11.33 18.04
CA GLY A 328 -4.10 10.58 19.19
C GLY A 328 -5.46 11.08 19.69
N ALA A 329 -5.80 12.34 19.43
CA ALA A 329 -7.01 13.00 19.86
C ALA A 329 -7.56 13.93 18.75
N PRO A 330 -8.27 13.36 17.75
CA PRO A 330 -8.65 14.06 16.53
C PRO A 330 -9.87 14.99 16.68
N CYS A 331 -10.47 15.11 17.87
CA CYS A 331 -11.60 15.99 18.11
C CYS A 331 -11.15 17.35 18.65
N VAL A 332 -11.80 18.41 18.15
CA VAL A 332 -11.78 19.73 18.78
C VAL A 332 -13.02 19.86 19.66
N LYS A 333 -12.82 20.00 20.97
CA LYS A 333 -13.89 20.18 21.93
C LYS A 333 -14.12 21.66 22.21
N ASP A 334 -15.24 22.20 21.73
CA ASP A 334 -15.69 23.57 21.98
C ASP A 334 -16.89 23.56 22.95
N GLY A 335 -16.63 23.81 24.23
CA GLY A 335 -17.63 23.70 25.28
C GLY A 335 -18.19 22.27 25.38
N SER A 336 -19.47 22.08 25.04
CA SER A 336 -20.13 20.77 24.99
C SER A 336 -20.15 20.13 23.61
N ALA A 337 -19.65 20.81 22.57
CA ALA A 337 -19.64 20.32 21.20
C ALA A 337 -18.37 19.53 20.90
N TYR A 338 -18.54 18.41 20.19
CA TYR A 338 -17.46 17.53 19.73
C TYR A 338 -17.29 17.69 18.22
N PHE A 339 -16.37 18.54 17.79
CA PHE A 339 -16.13 18.82 16.37
C PHE A 339 -15.05 17.87 15.81
N PHE A 340 -15.42 17.07 14.80
CA PHE A 340 -14.56 16.12 14.10
C PHE A 340 -14.51 16.48 12.61
N PRO A 341 -13.56 17.32 12.16
CA PRO A 341 -13.47 17.67 10.75
C PRO A 341 -13.03 16.48 9.89
N MET A 342 -12.30 15.52 10.47
CA MET A 342 -11.77 14.33 9.79
C MET A 342 -12.03 13.06 10.64
N PRO A 343 -13.27 12.52 10.67
CA PRO A 343 -13.55 11.29 11.40
C PRO A 343 -12.64 10.11 11.02
N GLN A 344 -12.22 10.04 9.75
CA GLN A 344 -11.32 9.01 9.23
C GLN A 344 -9.92 9.03 9.86
N LEU A 345 -9.51 10.15 10.50
CA LEU A 345 -8.19 10.29 11.11
C LEU A 345 -7.94 9.27 12.23
N VAL A 346 -9.01 8.82 12.90
CA VAL A 346 -8.93 7.73 13.89
C VAL A 346 -8.34 6.47 13.28
N PHE A 347 -8.68 6.14 12.02
CA PHE A 347 -8.21 4.95 11.34
C PHE A 347 -6.82 5.12 10.74
N SER A 348 -6.52 6.29 10.17
CA SER A 348 -5.17 6.63 9.72
C SER A 348 -4.14 6.53 10.85
N HIS A 349 -4.55 6.84 12.09
CA HIS A 349 -3.67 6.79 13.25
C HIS A 349 -4.18 5.91 14.39
N VAL A 350 -4.86 4.81 14.06
CA VAL A 350 -5.47 3.91 15.07
C VAL A 350 -4.45 3.40 16.08
N HIS A 351 -3.22 3.08 15.64
CA HIS A 351 -2.15 2.70 16.54
C HIS A 351 -1.72 3.85 17.48
N SER A 352 -1.77 5.10 17.03
CA SER A 352 -1.49 6.28 17.87
C SER A 352 -2.60 6.51 18.90
N VAL A 353 -3.86 6.44 18.48
CA VAL A 353 -5.04 6.52 19.36
C VAL A 353 -4.95 5.45 20.44
N MET A 354 -4.72 4.20 20.07
CA MET A 354 -4.63 3.10 21.03
C MET A 354 -3.42 3.23 21.95
N ARG A 355 -2.25 3.68 21.45
CA ARG A 355 -1.11 3.99 22.32
C ARG A 355 -1.43 5.10 23.31
N SER A 356 -2.13 6.15 22.89
CA SER A 356 -2.57 7.24 23.78
C SER A 356 -3.44 6.71 24.92
N LEU A 357 -4.37 5.81 24.63
CA LEU A 357 -5.23 5.18 25.64
C LEU A 357 -4.44 4.22 26.56
N LEU A 358 -3.46 3.51 26.04
CA LEU A 358 -2.77 2.43 26.76
C LEU A 358 -1.54 2.88 27.55
N ASN A 359 -0.89 4.00 27.16
CA ASN A 359 0.37 4.45 27.77
C ASN A 359 0.21 4.87 29.25
N ASP A 360 -0.97 5.31 29.65
CA ASP A 360 -1.28 5.69 31.04
C ASP A 360 -1.60 4.46 31.93
N LEU A 361 -1.65 3.26 31.34
CA LEU A 361 -1.98 2.03 32.05
C LEU A 361 -0.75 1.33 32.62
N LYS A 362 -0.99 0.33 33.48
CA LYS A 362 0.06 -0.42 34.17
C LYS A 362 1.02 -1.11 33.17
N PRO A 363 2.32 -1.26 33.50
CA PRO A 363 3.28 -1.97 32.64
C PRO A 363 2.85 -3.39 32.24
N SER A 364 2.06 -4.08 33.08
CA SER A 364 1.48 -5.38 32.76
C SER A 364 0.56 -5.35 31.54
N THR A 365 -0.18 -4.26 31.34
CA THR A 365 -1.06 -4.06 30.18
C THR A 365 -0.27 -3.82 28.91
N LEU A 366 0.82 -3.05 28.98
CA LEU A 366 1.75 -2.87 27.85
C LEU A 366 2.44 -4.20 27.48
N GLY A 367 2.81 -5.00 28.49
CA GLY A 367 3.32 -6.36 28.27
C GLY A 367 2.27 -7.29 27.65
N LYS A 368 0.99 -7.14 28.00
CA LYS A 368 -0.13 -7.85 27.35
C LYS A 368 -0.27 -7.43 25.89
N LEU A 369 -0.29 -6.13 25.59
CA LEU A 369 -0.35 -5.60 24.22
C LEU A 369 0.76 -6.18 23.34
N ALA A 370 2.01 -6.21 23.82
CA ALA A 370 3.12 -6.76 23.06
C ALA A 370 2.90 -8.24 22.68
N ARG A 371 2.43 -9.06 23.63
CA ARG A 371 2.09 -10.47 23.37
C ARG A 371 0.89 -10.63 22.44
N THR A 372 -0.16 -9.83 22.64
CA THR A 372 -1.35 -9.81 21.78
C THR A 372 -0.98 -9.50 20.33
N ARG A 373 -0.12 -8.50 20.11
CA ARG A 373 0.34 -8.11 18.78
C ARG A 373 1.10 -9.23 18.07
N ALA A 374 2.00 -9.93 18.78
CA ALA A 374 2.76 -11.05 18.23
C ALA A 374 1.82 -12.21 17.85
N ALA A 375 1.02 -12.68 18.81
CA ALA A 375 0.08 -13.79 18.60
C ALA A 375 -0.97 -13.49 17.52
N TYR A 376 -1.46 -12.24 17.44
CA TYR A 376 -2.39 -11.82 16.40
C TYR A 376 -1.75 -11.87 15.01
N LEU A 377 -0.55 -11.30 14.85
CA LEU A 377 0.15 -11.29 13.57
C LEU A 377 0.42 -12.71 13.07
N GLU A 378 1.02 -13.57 13.90
CA GLU A 378 1.30 -14.97 13.56
C GLU A 378 0.01 -15.73 13.19
N GLY A 379 -1.05 -15.56 13.98
CA GLY A 379 -2.34 -16.19 13.75
C GLY A 379 -3.00 -15.73 12.44
N LYS A 380 -3.00 -14.43 12.16
CA LYS A 380 -3.62 -13.85 10.96
C LYS A 380 -2.85 -14.24 9.70
N VAL A 381 -1.52 -14.19 9.73
CA VAL A 381 -0.67 -14.67 8.62
C VAL A 381 -0.90 -16.15 8.35
N SER A 382 -0.97 -16.98 9.40
CA SER A 382 -1.28 -18.40 9.25
C SER A 382 -2.65 -18.63 8.61
N SER A 383 -3.68 -17.92 9.07
CA SER A 383 -5.03 -18.02 8.52
C SER A 383 -5.07 -17.61 7.04
N LEU A 384 -4.42 -16.50 6.69
CA LEU A 384 -4.37 -15.97 5.33
C LEU A 384 -3.69 -16.96 4.38
N LEU A 385 -2.53 -17.49 4.75
CA LEU A 385 -1.79 -18.45 3.92
C LEU A 385 -2.47 -19.81 3.84
N ARG A 386 -3.14 -20.29 4.92
CA ARG A 386 -3.96 -21.51 4.85
C ARG A 386 -5.10 -21.37 3.84
N LYS A 387 -5.74 -20.20 3.78
CA LYS A 387 -6.80 -19.91 2.81
C LYS A 387 -6.26 -19.85 1.39
N ALA A 388 -5.11 -19.19 1.19
CA ALA A 388 -4.47 -19.06 -0.12
C ALA A 388 -3.95 -20.39 -0.67
N PHE A 389 -3.49 -21.30 0.21
CA PHE A 389 -2.83 -22.54 -0.18
C PHE A 389 -3.48 -23.77 0.48
N PRO A 390 -4.72 -24.12 0.10
CA PRO A 390 -5.47 -25.21 0.74
C PRO A 390 -4.81 -26.59 0.58
N MET A 391 -3.99 -26.76 -0.47
CA MET A 391 -3.26 -28.01 -0.76
C MET A 391 -1.88 -28.09 -0.09
N ALA A 392 -1.42 -27.02 0.57
CA ALA A 392 -0.11 -26.99 1.19
C ALA A 392 -0.11 -27.61 2.58
N ARG A 393 1.02 -28.22 2.95
CA ARG A 393 1.31 -28.53 4.34
C ARG A 393 1.82 -27.26 5.03
N LEU A 394 1.02 -26.73 5.95
CA LEU A 394 1.36 -25.52 6.71
C LEU A 394 1.48 -25.81 8.20
N ASN A 395 2.68 -25.57 8.73
CA ASN A 395 3.05 -25.70 10.13
C ASN A 395 3.43 -24.33 10.70
N ALA A 396 3.06 -24.05 11.95
CA ALA A 396 3.36 -22.79 12.64
C ALA A 396 4.10 -23.06 13.96
N GLY A 397 4.91 -22.11 14.42
CA GLY A 397 5.68 -22.20 15.67
C GLY A 397 6.62 -23.41 15.69
N ILE A 398 7.40 -23.59 14.62
CA ILE A 398 8.17 -24.80 14.42
C ILE A 398 9.54 -24.68 15.07
N ILE A 399 9.87 -25.65 15.92
CA ILE A 399 11.17 -25.71 16.58
C ILE A 399 12.02 -26.81 15.94
N TRP A 400 13.24 -26.47 15.57
CA TRP A 400 14.22 -27.38 14.97
C TRP A 400 15.61 -27.15 15.57
N SER A 401 16.48 -28.15 15.49
CA SER A 401 17.78 -28.10 16.19
C SER A 401 18.96 -28.43 15.29
N VAL A 402 20.08 -27.73 15.53
CA VAL A 402 21.39 -28.01 14.95
C VAL A 402 22.36 -28.28 16.10
N GLY A 403 22.68 -29.55 16.33
CA GLY A 403 23.41 -29.92 17.55
C GLY A 403 22.59 -29.61 18.80
N GLU A 404 23.13 -28.75 19.68
CA GLU A 404 22.46 -28.31 20.91
C GLU A 404 21.64 -27.01 20.72
N ASP A 405 21.88 -26.29 19.63
CA ASP A 405 21.20 -25.03 19.35
C ASP A 405 19.77 -25.29 18.87
N ARG A 406 18.81 -24.56 19.45
CA ARG A 406 17.39 -24.60 19.06
C ARG A 406 17.02 -23.32 18.34
N TYR A 407 16.32 -23.48 17.22
CA TYR A 407 15.82 -22.41 16.38
C TYR A 407 14.31 -22.54 16.26
N GLU A 408 13.65 -21.40 16.04
CA GLU A 408 12.23 -21.30 15.79
C GLU A 408 12.00 -20.65 14.43
N THR A 409 10.95 -21.11 13.75
CA THR A 409 10.44 -20.54 12.50
C THR A 409 8.94 -20.37 12.67
N ASP A 410 8.45 -19.14 12.53
CA ASP A 410 7.07 -18.78 12.85
C ASP A 410 6.07 -19.55 11.97
N LEU A 411 6.34 -19.66 10.66
CA LEU A 411 5.52 -20.43 9.75
C LEU A 411 6.32 -21.04 8.59
N LEU A 412 6.02 -22.31 8.29
CA LEU A 412 6.58 -23.06 7.17
C LEU A 412 5.44 -23.65 6.34
N LEU A 413 5.44 -23.32 5.06
CA LEU A 413 4.49 -23.82 4.08
C LEU A 413 5.24 -24.63 3.02
N ILE A 414 4.78 -25.84 2.78
CA ILE A 414 5.35 -26.75 1.79
C ILE A 414 4.26 -27.15 0.80
N ILE A 415 4.48 -26.83 -0.47
CA ILE A 415 3.55 -27.09 -1.55
C ILE A 415 4.31 -27.63 -2.76
N ASP A 416 4.05 -28.88 -3.11
CA ASP A 416 4.73 -29.59 -4.20
C ASP A 416 6.27 -29.52 -4.09
N ARG A 417 6.95 -28.76 -4.96
CA ARG A 417 8.42 -28.59 -4.97
C ARG A 417 8.86 -27.23 -4.42
N THR A 418 7.97 -26.51 -3.74
CA THR A 418 8.22 -25.17 -3.21
C THR A 418 8.07 -25.14 -1.69
N VAL A 419 9.03 -24.50 -1.01
CA VAL A 419 8.97 -24.19 0.42
C VAL A 419 8.89 -22.68 0.60
N LEU A 420 7.93 -22.21 1.39
CA LEU A 420 7.82 -20.82 1.84
C LEU A 420 8.09 -20.76 3.35
N ILE A 421 9.12 -20.01 3.72
CA ILE A 421 9.54 -19.74 5.10
C ILE A 421 9.07 -18.33 5.45
N VAL A 422 8.30 -18.19 6.53
CA VAL A 422 7.70 -16.92 6.92
C VAL A 422 8.09 -16.57 8.36
N GLU A 423 8.59 -15.36 8.56
CA GLU A 423 8.91 -14.77 9.86
C GLU A 423 7.98 -13.55 10.11
N SER A 424 7.39 -13.46 11.30
CA SER A 424 6.43 -12.43 11.68
C SER A 424 7.03 -11.49 12.73
N LYS A 425 6.97 -10.17 12.50
CA LYS A 425 7.50 -9.17 13.45
C LYS A 425 6.47 -8.10 13.79
N SER A 426 6.09 -8.06 15.08
CA SER A 426 5.03 -7.18 15.58
C SER A 426 5.54 -5.94 16.31
N ALA A 427 6.85 -5.67 16.30
CA ALA A 427 7.42 -4.49 16.93
C ALA A 427 7.01 -3.21 16.19
N SER A 428 6.77 -2.13 16.94
CA SER A 428 6.36 -0.83 16.40
C SER A 428 7.52 0.12 16.26
N LEU A 429 7.46 0.99 15.26
CA LEU A 429 8.35 2.14 15.20
C LEU A 429 8.03 3.12 16.33
N THR A 430 9.06 3.46 17.10
CA THR A 430 8.95 4.53 18.10
C THR A 430 8.82 5.89 17.43
N ALA A 431 8.23 6.85 18.15
CA ALA A 431 8.15 8.25 17.71
C ALA A 431 9.52 8.86 17.38
N GLN A 432 10.59 8.47 18.09
CA GLN A 432 11.94 8.89 17.73
C GLN A 432 12.40 8.31 16.39
N GLY A 433 12.09 7.03 16.14
CA GLY A 433 12.37 6.37 14.87
C GLY A 433 11.63 7.02 13.72
N LEU A 434 10.31 7.22 13.84
CA LEU A 434 9.50 7.95 12.83
C LEU A 434 10.01 9.36 12.57
N ARG A 435 10.64 10.00 13.57
CA ARG A 435 11.33 11.29 13.39
C ARG A 435 12.69 11.22 12.71
N GLY A 436 13.12 10.04 12.29
CA GLY A 436 14.39 9.78 11.63
C GLY A 436 15.59 9.86 12.57
N ALA A 437 15.49 9.49 13.84
CA ALA A 437 16.67 9.41 14.72
C ALA A 437 17.57 8.22 14.31
N PRO A 438 18.81 8.41 13.82
CA PRO A 438 19.58 7.36 13.15
C PRO A 438 19.75 6.08 13.98
N ASP A 439 20.23 6.20 15.22
CA ASP A 439 20.48 5.04 16.09
C ASP A 439 19.20 4.24 16.36
N ARG A 440 18.07 4.94 16.46
CA ARG A 440 16.77 4.33 16.69
C ARG A 440 16.25 3.62 15.42
N VAL A 441 16.44 4.23 14.25
CA VAL A 441 16.08 3.62 12.96
C VAL A 441 16.94 2.39 12.71
N LYS A 442 18.27 2.48 12.90
CA LYS A 442 19.20 1.35 12.80
C LYS A 442 18.77 0.17 13.68
N ARG A 443 18.37 0.45 14.92
CA ARG A 443 17.83 -0.58 15.82
C ARG A 443 16.56 -1.23 15.28
N HIS A 444 15.61 -0.45 14.76
CA HIS A 444 14.40 -1.04 14.17
C HIS A 444 14.72 -1.86 12.91
N VAL A 445 15.65 -1.41 12.06
CA VAL A 445 16.14 -2.20 10.91
C VAL A 445 16.71 -3.53 11.36
N GLN A 446 17.50 -3.54 12.44
CA GLN A 446 18.01 -4.79 13.01
C GLN A 446 16.87 -5.72 13.42
N GLU A 447 15.95 -5.22 14.25
CA GLU A 447 14.86 -6.00 14.86
C GLU A 447 13.79 -6.46 13.83
N LEU A 448 13.52 -5.67 12.79
CA LEU A 448 12.42 -5.89 11.83
C LEU A 448 12.87 -6.46 10.47
N LEU A 449 14.13 -6.29 10.07
CA LEU A 449 14.63 -6.76 8.76
C LEU A 449 15.79 -7.75 8.89
N VAL A 450 16.84 -7.39 9.64
CA VAL A 450 18.08 -8.19 9.68
C VAL A 450 17.85 -9.50 10.44
N ASP A 451 17.33 -9.43 11.65
CA ASP A 451 17.08 -10.62 12.48
C ASP A 451 16.16 -11.64 11.80
N PRO A 452 14.97 -11.28 11.24
CA PRO A 452 14.15 -12.23 10.48
C PRO A 452 14.82 -12.74 9.19
N ALA A 453 15.60 -11.91 8.50
CA ALA A 453 16.32 -12.35 7.30
C ALA A 453 17.36 -13.42 7.66
N LEU A 454 18.09 -13.25 8.77
CA LEU A 454 19.05 -14.26 9.28
C LEU A 454 18.34 -15.54 9.73
N GLN A 455 17.18 -15.43 10.37
CA GLN A 455 16.38 -16.58 10.79
C GLN A 455 15.93 -17.42 9.59
N SER A 456 15.29 -16.77 8.62
CA SER A 456 14.77 -17.43 7.41
C SER A 456 15.87 -17.93 6.48
N ASP A 457 16.98 -17.19 6.32
CA ASP A 457 18.10 -17.64 5.47
C ASP A 457 18.80 -18.88 6.05
N ARG A 458 18.91 -19.00 7.37
CA ARG A 458 19.50 -20.19 8.01
C ARG A 458 18.78 -21.46 7.57
N LEU A 459 17.45 -21.50 7.65
CA LEU A 459 16.68 -22.67 7.21
C LEU A 459 16.76 -22.86 5.70
N ALA A 460 16.74 -21.77 4.91
CA ALA A 460 16.89 -21.84 3.46
C ALA A 460 18.24 -22.45 3.03
N GLN A 461 19.34 -22.13 3.73
CA GLN A 461 20.66 -22.71 3.50
C GLN A 461 20.62 -24.23 3.72
N PHE A 462 20.05 -24.72 4.83
CA PHE A 462 19.92 -26.16 5.07
C PHE A 462 19.13 -26.88 3.97
N ILE A 463 18.05 -26.26 3.45
CA ILE A 463 17.28 -26.81 2.32
C ILE A 463 18.15 -26.90 1.06
N ARG A 464 18.86 -25.82 0.70
CA ARG A 464 19.75 -25.77 -0.48
C ARG A 464 20.88 -26.80 -0.39
N GLU A 465 21.59 -26.84 0.73
CA GLU A 465 22.70 -27.77 0.95
C GLU A 465 22.25 -29.24 0.91
N SER A 466 21.09 -29.54 1.48
CA SER A 466 20.53 -30.89 1.40
C SER A 466 20.18 -31.27 -0.04
N GLY A 467 19.61 -30.33 -0.81
CA GLY A 467 19.35 -30.51 -2.24
C GLY A 467 20.62 -30.85 -3.03
N SER A 468 21.77 -30.26 -2.64
CA SER A 468 23.10 -30.57 -3.18
C SER A 468 23.74 -31.86 -2.61
N GLY A 469 23.04 -32.59 -1.74
CA GLY A 469 23.47 -33.89 -1.21
C GLY A 469 24.13 -33.87 0.18
N ASN A 470 24.07 -32.76 0.92
CA ASN A 470 24.62 -32.69 2.27
C ASN A 470 23.76 -33.49 3.28
N PHE A 471 24.32 -34.58 3.80
CA PHE A 471 23.65 -35.47 4.76
C PHE A 471 23.39 -34.82 6.13
N ALA A 472 24.29 -33.95 6.60
CA ALA A 472 24.10 -33.26 7.88
C ALA A 472 22.91 -32.30 7.80
N SER A 473 22.80 -31.58 6.68
CA SER A 473 21.68 -30.68 6.40
C SER A 473 20.37 -31.47 6.24
N GLN A 474 20.39 -32.62 5.55
CA GLN A 474 19.21 -33.49 5.48
C GLN A 474 18.74 -33.98 6.86
N LYS A 475 19.65 -34.33 7.78
CA LYS A 475 19.28 -34.74 9.15
C LYS A 475 18.54 -33.64 9.92
N VAL A 476 18.83 -32.37 9.64
CA VAL A 476 18.08 -31.23 10.19
C VAL A 476 16.67 -31.19 9.58
N LEU A 477 16.58 -31.32 8.26
CA LEU A 477 15.30 -31.29 7.51
C LEU A 477 14.38 -32.48 7.80
N ASP A 478 14.92 -33.63 8.19
CA ASP A 478 14.15 -34.81 8.60
C ASP A 478 13.23 -34.48 9.80
N GLN A 479 13.66 -33.59 10.70
CA GLN A 479 12.85 -33.09 11.82
C GLN A 479 11.60 -32.34 11.33
N LEU A 480 11.68 -31.76 10.13
CA LEU A 480 10.65 -30.93 9.49
C LEU A 480 9.85 -31.69 8.43
N GLY A 481 10.21 -32.94 8.14
CA GLY A 481 9.64 -33.75 7.06
C GLY A 481 9.88 -33.16 5.66
N ILE A 482 11.06 -32.56 5.43
CA ILE A 482 11.46 -32.02 4.13
C ILE A 482 12.52 -32.94 3.51
N ASP A 483 12.29 -33.36 2.26
CA ASP A 483 13.33 -33.94 1.40
C ASP A 483 13.95 -32.81 0.57
N GLY A 484 15.18 -32.41 0.90
CA GLY A 484 15.85 -31.29 0.23
C GLY A 484 16.02 -31.49 -1.28
N LYS A 485 16.16 -32.74 -1.75
CA LYS A 485 16.28 -33.06 -3.19
C LYS A 485 14.96 -32.92 -3.95
N ALA A 486 13.84 -32.91 -3.23
CA ALA A 486 12.52 -32.73 -3.83
C ALA A 486 12.16 -31.24 -4.00
N ILE A 487 12.93 -30.31 -3.46
CA ILE A 487 12.63 -28.88 -3.49
C ILE A 487 13.37 -28.19 -4.64
N ASP A 488 12.63 -27.45 -5.47
CA ASP A 488 13.16 -26.63 -6.56
C ASP A 488 13.19 -25.14 -6.21
N ARG A 489 12.37 -24.70 -5.25
CA ARG A 489 12.25 -23.28 -4.89
C ARG A 489 12.08 -23.11 -3.39
N VAL A 490 12.89 -22.23 -2.80
CA VAL A 490 12.73 -21.73 -1.44
C VAL A 490 12.39 -20.25 -1.51
N ILE A 491 11.26 -19.87 -0.94
CA ILE A 491 10.79 -18.50 -0.83
C ILE A 491 10.91 -18.09 0.64
N ARG A 492 11.48 -16.92 0.90
CA ARG A 492 11.54 -16.31 2.24
C ARG A 492 10.62 -15.10 2.26
N LEU A 493 9.90 -14.91 3.35
CA LEU A 493 9.00 -13.78 3.55
C LEU A 493 9.09 -13.30 5.00
N SER A 494 9.20 -12.00 5.18
CA SER A 494 8.98 -11.35 6.47
C SER A 494 7.63 -10.62 6.44
N VAL A 495 6.85 -10.71 7.51
CA VAL A 495 5.58 -9.97 7.63
C VAL A 495 5.62 -9.08 8.86
N THR A 496 5.29 -7.80 8.70
CA THR A 496 5.22 -6.84 9.81
C THR A 496 3.78 -6.44 10.12
N LEU A 497 3.50 -6.12 11.40
CA LEU A 497 2.19 -5.59 11.79
C LEU A 497 2.07 -4.08 11.56
N ASP A 498 3.13 -3.32 11.88
CA ASP A 498 3.21 -1.91 11.55
C ASP A 498 3.86 -1.75 10.18
N ASP A 499 3.50 -0.67 9.48
CA ASP A 499 4.08 -0.38 8.18
C ASP A 499 5.56 0.01 8.29
N PHE A 500 6.40 -0.84 7.69
CA PHE A 500 7.84 -0.66 7.56
C PHE A 500 8.30 -0.76 6.10
N SER A 501 7.35 -0.78 5.16
CA SER A 501 7.56 -1.07 3.73
C SER A 501 8.58 -0.13 3.09
N ILE A 502 8.53 1.16 3.45
CA ILE A 502 9.40 2.21 2.90
C ILE A 502 10.89 1.99 3.16
N LEU A 503 11.26 1.32 4.27
CA LEU A 503 12.66 0.98 4.55
C LEU A 503 12.98 -0.44 4.07
N ALA A 504 12.01 -1.35 4.13
CA ALA A 504 12.18 -2.71 3.63
C ALA A 504 12.60 -2.77 2.16
N SER A 505 12.15 -1.83 1.33
CA SER A 505 12.46 -1.76 -0.10
C SER A 505 13.85 -1.17 -0.42
N CYS A 506 14.56 -0.59 0.55
CA CYS A 506 15.83 0.12 0.34
C CYS A 506 17.07 -0.72 0.68
N GLU A 507 17.13 -1.98 0.22
CA GLU A 507 18.23 -2.90 0.58
C GLU A 507 19.62 -2.34 0.22
N ALA A 508 19.75 -1.68 -0.94
CA ALA A 508 21.00 -1.09 -1.39
C ALA A 508 21.48 0.03 -0.43
N GLU A 509 20.61 0.98 -0.09
CA GLU A 509 20.93 2.06 0.83
C GLU A 509 21.18 1.55 2.25
N LEU A 510 20.46 0.51 2.70
CA LEU A 510 20.67 -0.11 4.01
C LEU A 510 22.06 -0.77 4.12
N LYS A 511 22.54 -1.39 3.04
CA LYS A 511 23.90 -1.95 2.96
C LYS A 511 24.95 -0.85 2.88
N GLU A 512 24.74 0.18 2.06
CA GLU A 512 25.65 1.34 1.95
C GLU A 512 25.77 2.10 3.28
N ALA A 513 24.69 2.18 4.07
CA ALA A 513 24.67 2.76 5.41
C ALA A 513 25.32 1.88 6.49
N GLY A 514 25.78 0.67 6.16
CA GLY A 514 26.33 -0.28 7.14
C GLY A 514 25.31 -0.76 8.18
N TRP A 515 24.02 -0.72 7.85
CA TRP A 515 22.93 -1.18 8.73
C TRP A 515 22.53 -2.63 8.45
N VAL A 516 22.81 -3.11 7.24
CA VAL A 516 22.60 -4.50 6.82
C VAL A 516 23.95 -5.07 6.34
N PRO A 517 24.32 -6.31 6.72
CA PRO A 517 25.51 -6.96 6.19
C PRO A 517 25.48 -7.07 4.66
N GLY A 518 26.60 -6.83 3.99
CA GLY A 518 26.65 -6.79 2.51
C GLY A 518 26.30 -8.12 1.85
N ASP A 519 26.64 -9.23 2.50
CA ASP A 519 26.40 -10.61 2.08
C ASP A 519 25.00 -11.14 2.45
N LEU A 520 24.27 -10.45 3.33
CA LEU A 520 22.92 -10.83 3.70
C LEU A 520 21.92 -10.37 2.64
N GLU A 521 21.24 -11.31 2.00
CA GLU A 521 20.06 -11.00 1.19
C GLU A 521 18.83 -10.86 2.10
N LEU A 522 18.20 -9.69 2.06
CA LEU A 522 16.96 -9.49 2.80
C LEU A 522 15.83 -10.32 2.19
N ALA A 523 14.99 -10.89 3.06
CA ALA A 523 13.72 -11.45 2.64
C ALA A 523 12.75 -10.30 2.28
N PRO A 524 11.95 -10.40 1.21
CA PRO A 524 10.84 -9.49 0.99
C PRO A 524 10.04 -9.30 2.28
N THR A 525 9.79 -8.04 2.63
CA THR A 525 9.05 -7.69 3.84
C THR A 525 7.79 -6.94 3.44
N LEU A 526 6.63 -7.47 3.81
CA LEU A 526 5.31 -6.89 3.56
C LEU A 526 4.64 -6.58 4.89
N ASN A 527 3.82 -5.54 4.96
CA ASN A 527 2.92 -5.40 6.10
C ASN A 527 1.75 -6.39 5.98
N LEU A 528 1.04 -6.65 7.08
CA LEU A 528 -0.07 -7.61 7.11
C LEU A 528 -1.21 -7.26 6.13
N ALA A 529 -1.52 -5.97 5.97
CA ALA A 529 -2.57 -5.51 5.07
C ALA A 529 -2.17 -5.70 3.60
N ASP A 530 -0.93 -5.39 3.24
CA ASP A 530 -0.38 -5.57 1.90
C ASP A 530 -0.34 -7.06 1.51
N LEU A 531 0.09 -7.94 2.43
CA LEU A 531 0.04 -9.37 2.19
C LEU A 531 -1.41 -9.85 1.96
N GLY A 532 -2.36 -9.30 2.71
CA GLY A 532 -3.79 -9.50 2.48
C GLY A 532 -4.20 -9.10 1.07
N CYS A 533 -3.73 -7.94 0.59
CA CYS A 533 -4.01 -7.44 -0.74
C CYS A 533 -3.39 -8.32 -1.84
N VAL A 534 -2.13 -8.73 -1.68
CA VAL A 534 -1.44 -9.64 -2.62
C VAL A 534 -2.20 -10.95 -2.76
N VAL A 535 -2.59 -11.56 -1.64
CA VAL A 535 -3.34 -12.83 -1.66
C VAL A 535 -4.72 -12.66 -2.28
N ASP A 536 -5.42 -11.57 -1.96
CA ASP A 536 -6.76 -11.33 -2.48
C ASP A 536 -6.75 -10.95 -3.97
N ILE A 537 -5.84 -10.10 -4.43
CA ILE A 537 -5.79 -9.66 -5.83
C ILE A 537 -5.31 -10.78 -6.76
N LEU A 538 -4.32 -11.57 -6.33
CA LEU A 538 -3.74 -12.59 -7.20
C LEU A 538 -4.57 -13.88 -7.24
N GLU A 539 -5.29 -14.21 -6.16
CA GLU A 539 -6.22 -15.34 -5.97
C GLU A 539 -5.63 -16.75 -6.14
N GLU A 540 -4.81 -16.96 -7.17
CA GLU A 540 -4.26 -18.24 -7.58
C GLU A 540 -2.93 -18.55 -6.86
N PRO A 541 -2.77 -19.75 -6.26
CA PRO A 541 -1.52 -20.20 -5.64
C PRO A 541 -0.27 -19.97 -6.49
N ALA A 542 -0.33 -20.28 -7.79
CA ALA A 542 0.79 -20.08 -8.72
C ALA A 542 1.20 -18.61 -8.82
N PHE A 543 0.23 -17.70 -8.91
CA PHE A 543 0.49 -16.26 -9.05
C PHE A 543 1.07 -15.68 -7.75
N ILE A 544 0.53 -16.08 -6.60
CA ILE A 544 1.03 -15.66 -5.29
C ILE A 544 2.47 -16.16 -5.07
N LEU A 545 2.75 -17.43 -5.36
CA LEU A 545 4.11 -17.98 -5.24
C LEU A 545 5.09 -17.26 -6.17
N HIS A 546 4.68 -16.96 -7.40
CA HIS A 546 5.52 -16.28 -8.36
C HIS A 546 5.87 -14.86 -7.91
N TYR A 547 4.86 -14.09 -7.52
CA TYR A 547 5.04 -12.75 -6.95
C TYR A 547 6.05 -12.77 -5.79
N LEU A 548 5.80 -13.59 -4.77
CA LEU A 548 6.66 -13.66 -3.57
C LEU A 548 8.07 -14.17 -3.91
N SER A 549 8.23 -15.05 -4.90
CA SER A 549 9.53 -15.58 -5.30
C SER A 549 10.41 -14.56 -6.02
N ASN A 550 9.81 -13.64 -6.77
CA ASN A 550 10.52 -12.71 -7.63
C ASN A 550 10.59 -11.28 -7.06
N ARG A 551 9.72 -10.93 -6.10
CA ARG A 551 9.72 -9.62 -5.42
C ARG A 551 11.11 -9.22 -4.95
N GLY A 552 11.82 -10.12 -4.25
CA GLY A 552 13.15 -9.81 -3.70
C GLY A 552 14.18 -9.49 -4.78
N HIS A 553 14.10 -10.14 -5.94
CA HIS A 553 14.98 -9.85 -7.07
C HIS A 553 14.72 -8.45 -7.62
N VAL A 554 13.45 -8.10 -7.86
CA VAL A 554 13.01 -6.79 -8.38
C VAL A 554 13.28 -5.66 -7.38
N GLN A 555 13.22 -5.92 -6.08
CA GLN A 555 13.64 -4.93 -5.09
C GLN A 555 15.14 -4.62 -5.19
N ARG A 556 15.97 -5.64 -5.45
CA ARG A 556 17.43 -5.50 -5.51
C ARG A 556 17.91 -4.91 -6.83
N SER A 557 17.13 -5.03 -7.89
CA SER A 557 17.43 -4.38 -9.14
C SER A 557 17.36 -2.86 -8.94
N THR A 558 18.47 -2.21 -9.19
CA THR A 558 18.71 -0.82 -8.78
C THR A 558 17.73 0.14 -9.44
N GLY A 559 17.21 1.09 -8.66
CA GLY A 559 16.53 2.27 -9.23
C GLY A 559 15.00 2.24 -9.23
N LEU A 560 14.33 1.22 -8.70
CA LEU A 560 12.87 1.22 -8.57
C LEU A 560 12.38 2.05 -7.37
N LEU A 561 11.45 2.99 -7.62
CA LEU A 561 10.78 3.79 -6.60
C LEU A 561 9.27 3.53 -6.62
N GLY A 562 8.78 2.89 -5.55
CA GLY A 562 7.37 2.64 -5.28
C GLY A 562 7.17 1.94 -3.94
N ASP A 563 5.93 1.88 -3.47
CA ASP A 563 5.54 1.07 -2.31
C ASP A 563 5.14 -0.36 -2.72
N GLU A 564 4.69 -1.18 -1.76
CA GLU A 564 4.35 -2.59 -2.03
C GLU A 564 3.16 -2.75 -2.99
N LEU A 565 2.18 -1.84 -2.95
CA LEU A 565 1.03 -1.91 -3.85
C LEU A 565 1.40 -1.42 -5.25
N ASP A 566 2.38 -0.52 -5.38
CA ASP A 566 3.01 -0.20 -6.66
C ASP A 566 3.73 -1.42 -7.25
N TYR A 567 4.46 -2.20 -6.43
CA TYR A 567 5.08 -3.46 -6.90
C TYR A 567 4.02 -4.47 -7.36
N LEU A 568 2.90 -4.57 -6.66
CA LEU A 568 1.78 -5.42 -7.09
C LEU A 568 1.17 -4.90 -8.40
N GLY A 569 0.95 -3.60 -8.54
CA GLY A 569 0.49 -2.97 -9.78
C GLY A 569 1.45 -3.22 -10.94
N PHE A 570 2.76 -3.12 -10.69
CA PHE A 570 3.81 -3.44 -11.65
C PHE A 570 3.78 -4.90 -12.07
N TYR A 571 3.64 -5.80 -11.09
CA TYR A 571 3.50 -7.23 -11.33
C TYR A 571 2.29 -7.54 -12.18
N LEU A 572 1.13 -6.92 -11.91
CA LEU A 572 -0.09 -7.13 -12.69
C LEU A 572 0.09 -6.76 -14.16
N GLN A 573 0.98 -5.83 -14.50
CA GLN A 573 1.24 -5.44 -15.89
C GLN A 573 2.34 -6.27 -16.56
N THR A 574 3.34 -6.72 -15.80
CA THR A 574 4.58 -7.25 -16.40
C THR A 574 4.97 -8.64 -15.95
N ALA A 575 4.31 -9.20 -14.94
CA ALA A 575 4.77 -10.40 -14.23
C ALA A 575 6.25 -10.32 -13.79
N PHE A 576 6.81 -9.11 -13.63
CA PHE A 576 8.24 -8.86 -13.41
C PHE A 576 9.18 -9.38 -14.52
N GLY A 577 8.70 -9.49 -15.76
CA GLY A 577 9.52 -9.92 -16.90
C GLY A 577 10.21 -8.80 -17.68
N MET A 578 9.99 -7.53 -17.32
CA MET A 578 10.49 -6.37 -18.06
C MET A 578 12.02 -6.21 -17.91
N PRO A 579 12.82 -6.22 -19.00
CA PRO A 579 14.29 -6.14 -18.95
C PRO A 579 14.83 -4.86 -18.29
N GLU A 580 14.12 -3.75 -18.43
CA GLU A 580 14.51 -2.43 -17.90
C GLU A 580 14.63 -2.39 -16.39
N VAL A 581 13.97 -3.33 -15.69
CA VAL A 581 14.10 -3.52 -14.23
C VAL A 581 15.55 -3.74 -13.84
N GLU A 582 16.36 -4.35 -14.71
CA GLU A 582 17.75 -4.71 -14.44
C GLU A 582 18.77 -3.61 -14.75
N ARG A 583 18.31 -2.43 -15.20
CA ARG A 583 19.20 -1.31 -15.54
C ARG A 583 19.74 -0.61 -14.29
N SER A 584 21.03 -0.34 -14.28
CA SER A 584 21.72 0.36 -13.17
C SER A 584 22.01 1.83 -13.42
N ASP A 585 21.69 2.33 -14.62
CA ASP A 585 22.00 3.68 -15.08
C ASP A 585 20.83 4.68 -14.94
N ALA A 586 19.65 4.23 -14.52
CA ALA A 586 18.46 5.06 -14.39
C ALA A 586 17.64 4.72 -13.14
N ILE A 587 16.91 5.70 -12.62
CA ILE A 587 15.89 5.52 -11.58
C ILE A 587 14.53 5.44 -12.27
N PHE A 588 13.84 4.31 -12.10
CA PHE A 588 12.50 4.01 -12.58
C PHE A 588 11.47 4.24 -11.47
N ALA A 589 10.60 5.24 -11.65
CA ALA A 589 9.46 5.42 -10.76
C ALA A 589 8.30 4.52 -11.20
N ILE A 590 7.88 3.61 -10.33
CA ILE A 590 6.64 2.82 -10.44
C ILE A 590 5.53 3.37 -9.53
N ALA A 591 5.77 4.51 -8.87
CA ALA A 591 4.80 5.16 -8.01
C ALA A 591 3.51 5.50 -8.76
N GLY A 592 2.36 5.12 -8.19
CA GLY A 592 1.03 5.35 -8.76
C GLY A 592 0.50 4.17 -9.58
N MET A 593 1.28 3.11 -9.73
CA MET A 593 0.84 1.89 -10.41
C MET A 593 -0.17 1.08 -9.62
N SER A 594 -0.30 1.35 -8.32
CA SER A 594 -1.38 0.83 -7.48
C SER A 594 -2.77 1.30 -7.92
N ALA A 595 -2.89 2.31 -8.80
CA ALA A 595 -4.17 2.96 -9.09
C ALA A 595 -5.35 2.01 -9.45
N PRO A 596 -5.18 0.92 -10.23
CA PRO A 596 -6.26 -0.05 -10.45
C PRO A 596 -6.66 -0.83 -9.20
N ILE A 597 -5.70 -1.10 -8.31
CA ILE A 597 -5.91 -1.77 -7.02
C ILE A 597 -6.62 -0.81 -6.06
N ASP A 598 -6.18 0.45 -6.03
CA ASP A 598 -6.83 1.51 -5.24
C ASP A 598 -8.28 1.71 -5.67
N HIS A 599 -8.54 1.72 -6.97
CA HIS A 599 -9.89 1.81 -7.51
C HIS A 599 -10.75 0.62 -7.05
N TYR A 600 -10.22 -0.59 -7.07
CA TYR A 600 -10.92 -1.79 -6.62
C TYR A 600 -11.33 -1.70 -5.15
N TYR A 601 -10.37 -1.48 -4.25
CA TYR A 601 -10.64 -1.48 -2.82
C TYR A 601 -11.44 -0.27 -2.36
N ASN A 602 -11.12 0.94 -2.82
CA ASN A 602 -11.88 2.14 -2.44
C ASN A 602 -13.34 2.04 -2.91
N SER A 603 -13.59 1.48 -4.10
CA SER A 603 -14.96 1.24 -4.58
C SER A 603 -15.69 0.22 -3.73
N HIS A 604 -15.03 -0.89 -3.40
CA HIS A 604 -15.61 -1.93 -2.55
C HIS A 604 -15.96 -1.39 -1.14
N ASP A 605 -15.06 -0.62 -0.53
CA ASP A 605 -15.28 0.02 0.77
C ASP A 605 -16.41 1.06 0.71
N ALA A 606 -16.58 1.73 -0.44
CA ALA A 606 -17.73 2.60 -0.72
C ALA A 606 -19.03 1.84 -1.06
N GLY A 607 -19.03 0.51 -1.03
CA GLY A 607 -20.19 -0.34 -1.31
C GLY A 607 -20.45 -0.61 -2.81
N VAL A 608 -19.52 -0.24 -3.70
CA VAL A 608 -19.60 -0.46 -5.14
C VAL A 608 -18.71 -1.63 -5.56
N ARG A 609 -19.30 -2.64 -6.19
CA ARG A 609 -18.55 -3.80 -6.68
C ARG A 609 -17.99 -3.52 -8.08
N VAL A 610 -16.67 -3.49 -8.18
CA VAL A 610 -15.93 -3.42 -9.44
C VAL A 610 -15.05 -4.68 -9.58
N PRO A 611 -14.69 -5.12 -10.80
CA PRO A 611 -13.84 -6.30 -10.97
C PRO A 611 -12.43 -6.05 -10.40
N LYS A 612 -11.79 -7.12 -9.91
CA LYS A 612 -10.38 -7.09 -9.52
C LYS A 612 -9.51 -6.80 -10.73
N PRO A 613 -8.41 -6.03 -10.57
CA PRO A 613 -7.46 -5.82 -11.66
C PRO A 613 -6.76 -7.15 -12.00
N PRO A 614 -6.82 -7.65 -13.25
CA PRO A 614 -6.22 -8.93 -13.61
C PRO A 614 -4.72 -8.79 -13.87
N LEU A 615 -3.98 -9.87 -13.57
CA LEU A 615 -2.62 -10.04 -14.09
C LEU A 615 -2.67 -10.16 -15.61
N GLN A 616 -1.96 -9.31 -16.34
CA GLN A 616 -1.89 -9.30 -17.80
C GLN A 616 -1.08 -10.51 -18.28
N LEU A 617 -1.72 -11.43 -18.99
CA LEU A 617 -1.14 -12.68 -19.48
C LEU A 617 -1.79 -13.04 -20.83
N PRO A 618 -1.04 -13.64 -21.78
CA PRO A 618 -1.62 -14.35 -22.91
C PRO A 618 -2.64 -15.40 -22.42
N GLU A 619 -3.80 -15.48 -23.08
CA GLU A 619 -4.88 -16.37 -22.67
C GLU A 619 -4.48 -17.85 -22.72
N THR A 620 -3.69 -18.25 -23.73
CA THR A 620 -3.14 -19.62 -23.80
C THR A 620 -2.26 -19.94 -22.60
N LEU A 621 -1.39 -19.00 -22.20
CA LEU A 621 -0.49 -19.18 -21.06
C LEU A 621 -1.27 -19.26 -19.75
N ARG A 622 -2.27 -18.37 -19.56
CA ARG A 622 -3.18 -18.42 -18.40
C ARG A 622 -3.84 -19.79 -18.30
N ARG A 623 -4.42 -20.30 -19.39
CA ARG A 623 -5.08 -21.62 -19.40
C ARG A 623 -4.11 -22.76 -19.07
N MET A 624 -2.87 -22.70 -19.56
CA MET A 624 -1.86 -23.70 -19.23
C MET A 624 -1.52 -23.69 -17.74
N ILE A 625 -1.28 -22.51 -17.15
CA ILE A 625 -0.95 -22.38 -15.73
C ILE A 625 -2.09 -22.89 -14.85
N LEU A 626 -3.32 -22.48 -15.13
CA LEU A 626 -4.50 -22.92 -14.37
C LEU A 626 -4.73 -24.43 -14.51
N GLU A 627 -4.54 -25.00 -15.69
CA GLU A 627 -4.66 -26.45 -15.91
C GLU A 627 -3.53 -27.24 -15.22
N VAL A 628 -2.29 -26.74 -15.22
CA VAL A 628 -1.16 -27.31 -14.46
C VAL A 628 -1.47 -27.33 -12.96
N GLN A 629 -1.95 -26.21 -12.42
CA GLN A 629 -2.33 -26.08 -11.02
C GLN A 629 -3.52 -26.99 -10.68
N HIS A 630 -4.55 -27.02 -11.52
CA HIS A 630 -5.75 -27.84 -11.31
C HIS A 630 -5.44 -29.33 -11.26
N ARG A 631 -4.58 -29.82 -12.17
CA ARG A 631 -4.14 -31.22 -12.15
C ARG A 631 -3.25 -31.55 -10.95
N ALA A 632 -2.58 -30.55 -10.38
CA ALA A 632 -1.70 -30.67 -9.21
C ALA A 632 -0.71 -31.84 -9.30
N GLY A 633 -0.22 -32.13 -10.51
CA GLY A 633 0.79 -33.16 -10.75
C GLY A 633 2.11 -32.81 -10.06
N ARG A 634 2.96 -33.80 -9.77
CA ARG A 634 4.28 -33.55 -9.17
C ARG A 634 5.09 -32.56 -10.03
N GLY A 635 5.61 -31.50 -9.42
CA GLY A 635 6.34 -30.43 -10.10
C GLY A 635 5.47 -29.34 -10.71
N TRP A 636 4.17 -29.32 -10.42
CA TRP A 636 3.27 -28.28 -10.93
C TRP A 636 3.71 -26.88 -10.50
N THR A 637 4.26 -26.69 -9.29
CA THR A 637 4.73 -25.36 -8.88
C THR A 637 5.90 -24.91 -9.74
N THR A 638 6.86 -25.79 -9.99
CA THR A 638 8.02 -25.52 -10.86
C THR A 638 7.58 -25.15 -12.28
N VAL A 639 6.65 -25.90 -12.85
CA VAL A 639 6.12 -25.63 -14.20
C VAL A 639 5.35 -24.31 -14.24
N SER A 640 4.44 -24.07 -13.30
CA SER A 640 3.65 -22.83 -13.27
C SER A 640 4.52 -21.59 -13.09
N LEU A 641 5.54 -21.64 -12.23
CA LEU A 641 6.48 -20.53 -12.05
C LEU A 641 7.29 -20.25 -13.31
N ALA A 642 7.80 -21.28 -13.99
CA ALA A 642 8.55 -21.10 -15.24
C ALA A 642 7.67 -20.53 -16.37
N LEU A 643 6.40 -20.94 -16.44
CA LEU A 643 5.44 -20.36 -17.37
C LEU A 643 5.15 -18.88 -17.06
N LEU A 644 5.14 -18.49 -15.79
CA LEU A 644 4.97 -17.10 -15.39
C LEU A 644 6.22 -16.25 -15.66
N ASP A 645 7.42 -16.81 -15.52
CA ASP A 645 8.69 -16.13 -15.83
C ASP A 645 8.68 -15.62 -17.29
N ILE A 646 8.14 -16.40 -18.24
CA ILE A 646 8.11 -16.01 -19.66
C ILE A 646 6.92 -15.12 -20.04
N ALA A 647 6.02 -14.79 -19.11
CA ALA A 647 4.73 -14.18 -19.44
C ALA A 647 4.84 -12.84 -20.19
N TYR A 648 5.77 -11.99 -19.76
CA TYR A 648 6.05 -10.71 -20.42
C TYR A 648 6.56 -10.91 -21.85
N ASN A 649 7.58 -11.76 -22.02
CA ASN A 649 8.20 -12.03 -23.30
C ASN A 649 7.26 -12.77 -24.27
N ALA A 650 6.27 -13.47 -23.73
CA ALA A 650 5.23 -14.15 -24.49
C ALA A 650 4.02 -13.27 -24.82
N ALA A 651 3.92 -12.05 -24.26
CA ALA A 651 2.77 -11.16 -24.42
C ALA A 651 2.51 -10.82 -25.89
N ASP A 652 3.57 -10.66 -26.67
CA ASP A 652 3.51 -10.36 -28.10
C ASP A 652 3.67 -11.63 -28.94
N GLY A 653 2.57 -12.11 -29.53
CA GLY A 653 2.65 -13.09 -30.63
C GLY A 653 2.69 -14.57 -30.26
N LEU A 654 2.70 -14.96 -28.97
CA LEU A 654 2.71 -16.38 -28.58
C LEU A 654 1.64 -17.21 -29.29
N ASP A 655 0.40 -16.73 -29.30
CA ASP A 655 -0.73 -17.46 -29.88
C ASP A 655 -0.60 -17.59 -31.40
N GLU A 656 -0.10 -16.54 -32.07
CA GLU A 656 0.11 -16.52 -33.51
C GLU A 656 1.25 -17.47 -33.92
N GLU A 657 2.36 -17.47 -33.18
CA GLU A 657 3.51 -18.34 -33.42
C GLU A 657 3.16 -19.81 -33.19
N LEU A 658 2.46 -20.13 -32.09
CA LEU A 658 2.00 -21.50 -31.83
C LEU A 658 1.02 -21.97 -32.90
N MET A 659 0.13 -21.09 -33.38
CA MET A 659 -0.80 -21.41 -34.46
C MET A 659 -0.07 -21.62 -35.80
N ALA A 660 0.95 -20.82 -36.12
CA ALA A 660 1.75 -20.98 -37.32
C ALA A 660 2.48 -22.34 -37.32
N ILE A 661 3.08 -22.74 -36.20
CA ILE A 661 3.72 -24.05 -36.06
C ILE A 661 2.68 -25.17 -36.14
N GLN A 662 1.52 -25.02 -35.48
CA GLN A 662 0.43 -25.99 -35.57
C GLN A 662 0.01 -26.23 -37.03
N LEU A 663 -0.20 -25.16 -37.81
CA LEU A 663 -0.60 -25.27 -39.21
C LEU A 663 0.49 -25.95 -40.06
N GLY A 664 1.76 -25.59 -39.85
CA GLY A 664 2.89 -26.24 -40.54
C GLY A 664 3.00 -27.73 -40.23
N VAL A 665 2.92 -28.12 -38.94
CA VAL A 665 2.92 -29.52 -38.52
C VAL A 665 1.68 -30.27 -39.03
N SER A 666 0.53 -29.61 -39.12
CA SER A 666 -0.70 -30.22 -39.67
C SER A 666 -0.60 -30.46 -41.17
N ALA A 667 0.04 -29.56 -41.91
CA ALA A 667 0.26 -29.71 -43.35
C ALA A 667 1.30 -30.79 -43.67
N ASN A 668 2.34 -30.93 -42.83
CA ASN A 668 3.47 -31.84 -43.05
C ASN A 668 3.76 -32.73 -41.83
N PRO A 669 2.82 -33.61 -41.40
CA PRO A 669 2.92 -34.35 -40.14
C PRO A 669 4.08 -35.35 -40.08
N HIS A 670 4.53 -35.83 -41.24
CA HIS A 670 5.61 -36.82 -41.38
C HIS A 670 6.95 -36.21 -41.79
N ASP A 671 7.02 -34.90 -42.05
CA ASP A 671 8.27 -34.25 -42.42
C ASP A 671 9.15 -34.06 -41.17
N PRO A 672 10.37 -34.63 -41.14
CA PRO A 672 11.31 -34.45 -40.04
C PRO A 672 11.94 -33.04 -40.00
N LEU A 673 11.91 -32.29 -41.11
CA LEU A 673 12.45 -30.94 -41.19
C LEU A 673 11.43 -29.85 -40.81
N GLN A 674 10.15 -30.20 -40.69
CA GLN A 674 9.11 -29.27 -40.27
C GLN A 674 9.39 -28.77 -38.85
N PRO A 675 9.55 -27.44 -38.63
CA PRO A 675 9.69 -26.88 -37.29
C PRO A 675 8.50 -27.26 -36.41
N ARG A 676 8.82 -27.74 -35.20
CA ARG A 676 7.85 -28.25 -34.21
C ARG A 676 8.00 -27.60 -32.83
N GLY A 677 8.98 -26.73 -32.69
CA GLY A 677 9.40 -26.19 -31.42
C GLY A 677 9.35 -24.67 -31.43
N LEU A 678 8.90 -24.09 -30.33
CA LEU A 678 9.06 -22.68 -30.01
C LEU A 678 9.70 -22.57 -28.63
N ALA A 679 10.74 -21.77 -28.46
CA ALA A 679 11.36 -21.53 -27.17
C ALA A 679 11.24 -20.05 -26.82
N ILE A 680 10.84 -19.76 -25.58
CA ILE A 680 10.77 -18.40 -25.07
C ILE A 680 11.82 -18.26 -23.99
N LEU A 681 12.68 -17.26 -24.16
CA LEU A 681 13.72 -16.97 -23.19
C LEU A 681 13.08 -16.32 -21.97
N PRO A 682 13.43 -16.78 -20.76
CA PRO A 682 12.99 -16.14 -19.54
C PRO A 682 13.80 -14.85 -19.28
N PRO A 683 13.39 -14.04 -18.30
CA PRO A 683 14.19 -12.94 -17.75
C PRO A 683 15.55 -13.42 -17.25
N SER A 684 16.49 -12.48 -17.05
CA SER A 684 17.88 -12.85 -16.74
C SER A 684 18.03 -13.62 -15.42
N TYR A 685 17.16 -13.33 -14.45
CA TYR A 685 17.15 -13.96 -13.13
C TYR A 685 16.70 -15.42 -13.12
N SER A 686 16.05 -15.88 -14.18
CA SER A 686 15.57 -17.25 -14.28
C SER A 686 16.50 -18.08 -15.16
N ASP A 687 16.92 -19.22 -14.64
CA ASP A 687 17.75 -20.19 -15.34
C ASP A 687 16.92 -21.29 -16.05
N THR A 688 15.62 -21.05 -16.21
CA THR A 688 14.66 -22.04 -16.73
C THR A 688 14.04 -21.59 -18.03
N LEU A 689 14.36 -22.28 -19.12
CA LEU A 689 13.71 -22.09 -20.40
C LEU A 689 12.30 -22.68 -20.40
N VAL A 690 11.43 -22.11 -21.23
CA VAL A 690 10.16 -22.76 -21.59
C VAL A 690 10.16 -23.05 -23.08
N ALA A 691 9.88 -24.29 -23.42
CA ALA A 691 9.83 -24.79 -24.77
C ALA A 691 8.45 -25.39 -25.07
N PHE A 692 7.79 -24.94 -26.12
CA PHE A 692 6.56 -25.53 -26.63
C PHE A 692 6.88 -26.52 -27.73
N TYR A 693 6.42 -27.77 -27.58
CA TYR A 693 6.65 -28.83 -28.56
C TYR A 693 5.32 -29.29 -29.16
N ILE A 694 5.15 -29.07 -30.46
CA ILE A 694 3.91 -29.35 -31.20
C ILE A 694 4.09 -30.63 -32.03
N PHE A 695 3.20 -31.59 -31.83
CA PHE A 695 3.31 -32.91 -32.46
C PHE A 695 1.97 -33.48 -32.93
N PRO A 696 1.96 -34.30 -33.99
CA PRO A 696 0.81 -35.10 -34.39
C PRO A 696 0.65 -36.35 -33.52
N LYS A 697 -0.58 -36.85 -33.38
CA LYS A 697 -0.91 -38.06 -32.60
C LYS A 697 -0.07 -39.27 -33.00
N VAL A 698 0.28 -39.39 -34.29
CA VAL A 698 1.12 -40.48 -34.80
C VAL A 698 2.50 -40.56 -34.14
N LEU A 699 3.00 -39.45 -33.58
CA LEU A 699 4.30 -39.39 -32.89
C LEU A 699 4.18 -39.43 -31.37
N SER A 700 3.00 -39.77 -30.86
CA SER A 700 2.79 -39.88 -29.41
C SER A 700 3.75 -40.87 -28.75
N ALA A 701 4.20 -41.92 -29.45
CA ALA A 701 5.10 -42.93 -28.89
C ALA A 701 6.53 -42.42 -28.65
N SER A 702 7.04 -41.54 -29.52
CA SER A 702 8.39 -40.97 -29.44
C SER A 702 8.42 -39.55 -28.88
N ARG A 703 7.26 -38.98 -28.49
CA ARG A 703 7.15 -37.57 -28.07
C ARG A 703 8.09 -37.18 -26.95
N SER A 704 8.32 -38.07 -25.98
CA SER A 704 9.17 -37.77 -24.81
C SER A 704 10.65 -37.69 -25.18
N GLU A 705 11.11 -38.58 -26.07
CA GLU A 705 12.48 -38.61 -26.56
C GLU A 705 12.76 -37.36 -27.41
N ALA A 706 11.90 -37.11 -28.40
CA ALA A 706 12.04 -35.94 -29.28
C ALA A 706 11.91 -34.60 -28.53
N ALA A 707 11.02 -34.52 -27.53
CA ALA A 707 10.93 -33.34 -26.67
C ALA A 707 12.17 -33.16 -25.78
N GLY A 708 12.77 -34.25 -25.32
CA GLY A 708 14.00 -34.23 -24.53
C GLY A 708 15.21 -33.79 -25.36
N GLU A 709 15.36 -34.31 -26.58
CA GLU A 709 16.38 -33.86 -27.53
C GLU A 709 16.23 -32.37 -27.85
N PHE A 710 15.02 -31.93 -28.18
CA PHE A 710 14.73 -30.52 -28.43
C PHE A 710 15.10 -29.63 -27.23
N ALA A 711 14.77 -30.07 -26.00
CA ALA A 711 15.13 -29.33 -24.79
C ALA A 711 16.65 -29.26 -24.56
N ASN A 712 17.38 -30.34 -24.83
CA ASN A 712 18.84 -30.38 -24.69
C ASN A 712 19.52 -29.44 -25.69
N ASP A 713 19.09 -29.46 -26.95
CA ASP A 713 19.62 -28.57 -27.99
C ASP A 713 19.42 -27.10 -27.61
N LEU A 714 18.25 -26.75 -27.07
CA LEU A 714 17.95 -25.40 -26.59
C LEU A 714 18.83 -25.00 -25.40
N MET A 715 19.01 -25.90 -24.42
CA MET A 715 19.88 -25.64 -23.26
C MET A 715 21.35 -25.50 -23.67
N GLU A 716 21.81 -26.27 -24.66
CA GLU A 716 23.15 -26.13 -25.23
C GLU A 716 23.33 -24.78 -25.94
N ALA A 717 22.35 -24.38 -26.74
CA ALA A 717 22.38 -23.13 -27.50
C ALA A 717 22.31 -21.87 -26.61
N THR A 718 21.55 -21.92 -25.52
CA THR A 718 21.30 -20.76 -24.64
C THR A 718 22.17 -20.74 -23.39
N GLY A 719 22.79 -21.87 -23.03
CA GLY A 719 23.60 -22.04 -21.83
C GLY A 719 22.81 -22.26 -20.53
N LYS A 720 21.47 -22.28 -20.57
CA LYS A 720 20.60 -22.47 -19.40
C LYS A 720 20.66 -23.91 -18.88
N THR A 721 20.40 -24.12 -17.58
CA THR A 721 20.57 -25.45 -16.95
C THR A 721 19.29 -26.29 -16.88
N ARG A 722 18.12 -25.66 -17.07
CA ARG A 722 16.81 -26.32 -16.99
C ARG A 722 15.88 -25.88 -18.11
N CYS A 723 15.08 -26.80 -18.63
CA CYS A 723 14.05 -26.55 -19.63
C CYS A 723 12.72 -27.21 -19.24
N ILE A 724 11.64 -26.43 -19.26
CA ILE A 724 10.26 -26.91 -19.13
C ILE A 724 9.67 -27.07 -20.52
N VAL A 725 9.36 -28.30 -20.91
CA VAL A 725 8.71 -28.58 -22.19
C VAL A 725 7.21 -28.69 -22.00
N VAL A 726 6.44 -27.91 -22.76
CA VAL A 726 4.98 -27.98 -22.85
C VAL A 726 4.60 -28.60 -24.19
N GLY A 727 4.17 -29.86 -24.15
CA GLY A 727 3.77 -30.61 -25.34
C GLY A 727 2.32 -30.33 -25.72
N ARG A 728 2.06 -29.93 -26.97
CA ARG A 728 0.71 -29.77 -27.53
C ARG A 728 0.50 -30.70 -28.72
N MET A 729 -0.65 -31.38 -28.73
CA MET A 729 -1.00 -32.30 -29.80
C MET A 729 -1.99 -31.63 -30.76
N ILE A 730 -1.73 -31.67 -32.06
CA ILE A 730 -2.56 -30.96 -33.07
C ILE A 730 -4.02 -31.44 -33.06
N GLU A 731 -4.27 -32.73 -32.82
CA GLU A 731 -5.62 -33.31 -32.78
C GLU A 731 -6.39 -32.98 -31.49
N GLU A 732 -5.70 -32.50 -30.44
CA GLU A 732 -6.28 -32.08 -29.16
C GLU A 732 -5.97 -30.61 -28.85
N TRP A 733 -5.88 -29.76 -29.87
CA TRP A 733 -5.45 -28.35 -29.71
C TRP A 733 -6.28 -27.52 -28.73
N HIS A 734 -7.56 -27.90 -28.55
CA HIS A 734 -8.45 -27.30 -27.55
C HIS A 734 -7.95 -27.47 -26.11
N ARG A 735 -7.12 -28.48 -25.84
CA ARG A 735 -6.47 -28.65 -24.54
C ARG A 735 -5.27 -27.70 -24.44
N PRO A 736 -5.05 -27.05 -23.27
CA PRO A 736 -3.90 -26.16 -23.09
C PRO A 736 -2.58 -26.89 -23.34
N TYR A 737 -2.46 -28.15 -22.90
CA TYR A 737 -1.32 -29.03 -23.16
C TYR A 737 -1.70 -30.51 -23.01
N GLN A 738 -0.89 -31.38 -23.61
CA GLN A 738 -0.98 -32.84 -23.49
C GLN A 738 -0.07 -33.36 -22.38
N PHE A 739 1.18 -32.87 -22.32
CA PHE A 739 2.13 -33.18 -21.25
C PHE A 739 3.00 -31.97 -20.91
N THR A 740 3.57 -32.00 -19.71
CA THR A 740 4.69 -31.15 -19.32
C THR A 740 5.87 -32.03 -18.93
N ALA A 741 7.09 -31.58 -19.20
CA ALA A 741 8.31 -32.29 -18.82
C ALA A 741 9.35 -31.31 -18.28
N MET A 742 10.09 -31.72 -17.26
CA MET A 742 11.23 -30.99 -16.72
C MET A 742 12.51 -31.70 -17.18
N VAL A 743 13.33 -31.01 -17.96
CA VAL A 743 14.61 -31.53 -18.47
C VAL A 743 15.73 -30.74 -17.81
N TYR A 744 16.73 -31.45 -17.31
CA TYR A 744 17.93 -30.88 -16.69
C TYR A 744 19.12 -31.12 -17.60
N ARG A 745 20.01 -30.13 -17.69
CA ARG A 745 21.28 -30.30 -18.38
C ARG A 745 22.10 -31.39 -17.66
N ALA A 746 22.60 -32.35 -18.44
CA ALA A 746 23.35 -33.50 -17.96
C ALA A 746 24.74 -33.13 -17.41
#